data_AF-X0JX67-F1
#
_entry.id   AF-X0JX67-F1
#
_cell.length_a   1.000
_cell.length_b   1.000
_cell.length_c   1.000
_cell.angle_alpha   90.00
_cell.angle_beta   90.00
_cell.angle_gamma   90.00
#
_symmetry.space_group_name_H-M   'P 1'
#
loop_
_entity.id
_entity.type
_entity.pdbx_description
1 polymer ?
#
loop_
_entity_poly.entity_id
_entity_poly.type
_entity_poly.pdbx_seq_one_letter_code
_entity_poly.pdbx_strand_id
1 'polypeptide(L)'
;MERQQDNASDADSDLEELEGDIAKLDETVRTFLADQRGENDASPAARGLLRGKGARGPRKAAKPRGDITARLSKVNQAFLSGDYSLALDLVFEVIRINAETHQAWTTLSSIFREQGDMGKSLSAMVYAAHLRPKDVNGWLQCASFALENVADDEAGNLNTARLCYSAALRADHTNIDARLGKGLVCHRQGHLAAAISDYKVVLEHRPYDLEIVRKLAEACVDNKQAEAAVPSAIAAYKRFFDHERTKPQMEITEAPWHDIGIYVELFASTGRYQEAIQESKSLSRWLLGREAEDYWDQWTSDDREWDLDDERRAAVPNFTAGVWSPDTYGQSFPWDLRARLAIYRFRLGDEDEAMRHLLWFEPESILTREFAGDFPFLTFDLAEELAHRGHTPLAISYYQILRDLPGDADATILLQLGRCYSAVGETATAEEYFLAAIDADEDNIDARIELANMYEKAREEEEALILAAEAMALRQARDQNLEGHQDSITDLEQPSRRAPRRAQAVPRRTDAFGKRLIPRRYRPKRLAGADKRRQEEQARAMKLTEQYEIVQDLRKKIKEGQHNLIPTWMASSKELVDEFRSIKKFYTWDKYLHFLGPKNHLQQQEADKPQNELSQMYERLARTLAPQPGSEGRDDGTSKPDAHQGISFNNWLDLFLDYAIGLAIAHRRDEAYQVCEAARDSTAFQAPEHGFMIHVAWSGELSSHDIVDLSY
;
A
#
# COMPACT_ATOMS: atom_id res chain seq x y z
N MET A 1 -25.28 5.30 30.93
CA MET A 1 -26.32 4.77 30.01
C MET A 1 -26.02 5.09 28.55
N GLU A 2 -25.21 6.11 28.21
CA GLU A 2 -24.86 6.42 26.80
C GLU A 2 -23.86 5.44 26.15
N ARG A 3 -22.92 4.82 26.90
CA ARG A 3 -21.95 3.84 26.34
C ARG A 3 -22.54 2.54 25.80
N GLN A 4 -23.83 2.25 26.04
CA GLN A 4 -24.48 1.02 25.57
C GLN A 4 -25.17 1.19 24.22
N GLN A 5 -25.36 2.41 23.72
CA GLN A 5 -26.10 2.65 22.48
C GLN A 5 -25.26 2.40 21.22
N ASP A 6 -23.98 2.80 21.22
CA ASP A 6 -23.13 2.65 20.02
C ASP A 6 -22.80 1.18 19.72
N ASN A 7 -22.49 0.36 20.74
CA ASN A 7 -22.21 -1.07 20.56
C ASN A 7 -23.45 -1.90 20.21
N ALA A 8 -24.65 -1.41 20.55
CA ALA A 8 -25.89 -2.07 20.15
C ALA A 8 -26.16 -1.85 18.66
N SER A 9 -25.87 -0.65 18.14
CA SER A 9 -26.08 -0.30 16.73
C SER A 9 -25.32 -1.22 15.75
N ASP A 10 -24.03 -1.48 16.00
CA ASP A 10 -23.22 -2.33 15.10
C ASP A 10 -23.62 -3.80 15.21
N ALA A 11 -23.92 -4.29 16.42
CA ALA A 11 -24.39 -5.66 16.61
C ALA A 11 -25.78 -5.92 16.01
N ASP A 12 -26.61 -4.88 15.92
CA ASP A 12 -27.91 -4.93 15.25
C ASP A 12 -27.76 -4.89 13.73
N SER A 13 -26.81 -4.11 13.17
CA SER A 13 -26.50 -4.15 11.73
C SER A 13 -25.94 -5.50 11.28
N ASP A 14 -24.98 -6.06 12.03
CA ASP A 14 -24.45 -7.41 11.79
C ASP A 14 -25.55 -8.47 11.84
N LEU A 15 -26.59 -8.25 12.66
CA LEU A 15 -27.72 -9.15 12.69
C LEU A 15 -28.54 -9.09 11.42
N GLU A 16 -28.94 -7.90 11.00
CA GLU A 16 -29.80 -7.74 9.82
C GLU A 16 -29.16 -8.41 8.60
N GLU A 17 -27.84 -8.30 8.48
CA GLU A 17 -27.06 -9.01 7.47
C GLU A 17 -27.14 -10.54 7.63
N LEU A 18 -26.89 -11.06 8.84
CA LEU A 18 -26.98 -12.50 9.12
C LEU A 18 -28.40 -13.05 8.89
N GLU A 19 -29.44 -12.32 9.30
CA GLU A 19 -30.84 -12.67 9.06
C GLU A 19 -31.17 -12.68 7.57
N GLY A 20 -30.61 -11.73 6.80
CA GLY A 20 -30.71 -11.72 5.34
C GLY A 20 -30.07 -12.95 4.70
N ASP A 21 -28.88 -13.35 5.15
CA ASP A 21 -28.19 -14.53 4.64
C ASP A 21 -28.87 -15.84 5.03
N ILE A 22 -29.38 -15.92 6.26
CA ILE A 22 -30.20 -17.05 6.71
C ILE A 22 -31.51 -17.11 5.92
N ALA A 23 -32.15 -15.97 5.63
CA ALA A 23 -33.37 -15.93 4.83
C ALA A 23 -33.13 -16.38 3.38
N LYS A 24 -31.97 -16.04 2.79
CA LYS A 24 -31.54 -16.60 1.50
C LYS A 24 -31.38 -18.11 1.60
N LEU A 25 -30.76 -18.61 2.67
CA LEU A 25 -30.60 -20.06 2.87
C LEU A 25 -31.94 -20.77 3.08
N ASP A 26 -32.87 -20.16 3.82
CA ASP A 26 -34.24 -20.67 3.96
C ASP A 26 -34.95 -20.74 2.60
N GLU A 27 -34.74 -19.75 1.74
CA GLU A 27 -35.31 -19.75 0.40
C GLU A 27 -34.66 -20.82 -0.49
N THR A 28 -33.33 -21.03 -0.43
CA THR A 28 -32.69 -22.14 -1.17
C THR A 28 -33.15 -23.50 -0.68
N VAL A 29 -33.39 -23.65 0.62
CA VAL A 29 -34.00 -24.85 1.17
C VAL A 29 -35.42 -25.01 0.61
N ARG A 30 -36.24 -23.95 0.59
CA ARG A 30 -37.60 -24.02 0.02
C ARG A 30 -37.62 -24.36 -1.46
N THR A 31 -36.75 -23.78 -2.28
CA THR A 31 -36.67 -24.08 -3.71
C THR A 31 -36.22 -25.51 -3.95
N PHE A 32 -35.23 -26.01 -3.20
CA PHE A 32 -34.83 -27.42 -3.22
C PHE A 32 -36.00 -28.37 -2.88
N LEU A 33 -36.81 -28.00 -1.88
CA LEU A 33 -38.01 -28.75 -1.51
C LEU A 33 -39.12 -28.72 -2.57
N ALA A 34 -39.16 -27.67 -3.39
CA ALA A 34 -40.13 -27.51 -4.48
C ALA A 34 -39.70 -28.28 -5.74
N ASP A 35 -38.45 -28.17 -6.17
CA ASP A 35 -37.92 -28.83 -7.37
C ASP A 35 -38.02 -30.36 -7.27
N GLN A 36 -37.80 -30.94 -6.08
CA GLN A 36 -37.94 -32.39 -5.87
C GLN A 36 -39.37 -32.88 -5.59
N ARG A 37 -40.37 -31.99 -5.59
CA ARG A 37 -41.80 -32.35 -5.53
C ARG A 37 -42.44 -32.49 -6.91
N GLY A 38 -41.81 -31.99 -7.97
CA GLY A 38 -42.24 -32.21 -9.34
C GLY A 38 -43.71 -31.89 -9.62
N GLU A 39 -44.17 -30.66 -9.32
CA GLU A 39 -45.48 -30.20 -9.78
C GLU A 39 -45.46 -28.72 -10.21
N ASN A 40 -45.71 -28.50 -11.51
CA ASN A 40 -46.42 -27.35 -12.04
C ASN A 40 -47.89 -27.45 -11.60
N ASP A 41 -48.21 -27.07 -10.37
CA ASP A 41 -49.62 -26.79 -10.04
C ASP A 41 -49.80 -25.60 -9.11
N ALA A 42 -50.92 -24.94 -9.36
CA ALA A 42 -51.19 -23.54 -9.07
C ALA A 42 -51.14 -23.15 -7.59
N SER A 43 -50.83 -21.86 -7.39
CA SER A 43 -50.96 -21.10 -6.15
C SER A 43 -52.17 -21.49 -5.29
N PRO A 44 -52.00 -21.57 -3.95
CA PRO A 44 -53.03 -21.17 -3.03
C PRO A 44 -52.70 -19.79 -2.46
N ALA A 45 -53.56 -18.84 -2.84
CA ALA A 45 -53.86 -17.56 -2.23
C ALA A 45 -53.07 -17.13 -0.98
N ALA A 46 -52.50 -15.92 -1.09
CA ALA A 46 -52.11 -15.05 0.00
C ALA A 46 -53.12 -15.10 1.17
N ARG A 47 -52.66 -15.57 2.34
CA ARG A 47 -53.30 -15.26 3.62
C ARG A 47 -52.49 -14.17 4.34
N GLY A 48 -53.05 -12.98 4.21
CA GLY A 48 -52.88 -11.77 5.02
C GLY A 48 -51.79 -11.74 6.08
N LEU A 49 -50.84 -10.83 5.86
CA LEU A 49 -50.20 -10.07 6.92
C LEU A 49 -51.27 -9.49 7.85
N LEU A 50 -51.28 -9.89 9.12
CA LEU A 50 -51.84 -9.08 10.20
C LEU A 50 -51.07 -9.31 11.53
N ARG A 51 -50.33 -8.25 11.88
CA ARG A 51 -50.23 -7.62 13.21
C ARG A 51 -49.65 -8.40 14.40
N GLY A 52 -48.50 -7.88 14.82
CA GLY A 52 -48.02 -7.71 16.20
C GLY A 52 -48.72 -8.47 17.32
N LYS A 53 -48.04 -9.50 17.82
CA LYS A 53 -48.17 -9.99 19.20
C LYS A 53 -46.80 -10.31 19.74
N GLY A 54 -46.51 -9.76 20.92
CA GLY A 54 -45.20 -9.74 21.56
C GLY A 54 -44.53 -11.11 21.72
N ALA A 55 -43.20 -11.03 21.77
CA ALA A 55 -42.25 -12.12 21.93
C ALA A 55 -42.66 -13.10 23.05
N ARG A 56 -43.25 -14.23 22.67
CA ARG A 56 -43.23 -15.44 23.49
C ARG A 56 -41.94 -16.18 23.15
N GLY A 57 -41.03 -16.26 24.13
CA GLY A 57 -39.71 -16.89 23.95
C GLY A 57 -39.78 -18.34 23.45
N PRO A 58 -38.69 -18.85 22.85
CA PRO A 58 -38.70 -20.13 22.14
C PRO A 58 -39.02 -21.30 23.09
N ARG A 59 -39.96 -22.16 22.70
CA ARG A 59 -40.21 -23.43 23.39
C ARG A 59 -39.00 -24.36 23.19
N LYS A 60 -38.69 -25.19 24.19
CA LYS A 60 -37.70 -26.28 24.03
C LYS A 60 -38.03 -27.09 22.77
N ALA A 61 -37.04 -27.28 21.89
CA ALA A 61 -37.20 -28.04 20.65
C ALA A 61 -37.89 -29.39 20.95
N ALA A 62 -38.98 -29.68 20.24
CA ALA A 62 -39.69 -30.93 20.39
C ALA A 62 -38.74 -32.09 20.00
N LYS A 63 -38.76 -33.18 20.77
CA LYS A 63 -37.98 -34.38 20.39
C LYS A 63 -38.40 -34.81 18.98
N PRO A 64 -37.45 -35.13 18.08
CA PRO A 64 -37.78 -35.57 16.73
C PRO A 64 -38.71 -36.79 16.80
N ARG A 65 -39.68 -36.87 15.88
CA ARG A 65 -40.55 -38.04 15.77
C ARG A 65 -39.72 -39.31 15.51
N GLY A 66 -40.21 -40.48 15.93
CA GLY A 66 -39.47 -41.75 15.87
C GLY A 66 -39.01 -42.15 14.46
N ASP A 67 -39.76 -41.73 13.44
CA ASP A 67 -39.42 -41.86 12.02
C ASP A 67 -38.19 -41.03 11.61
N ILE A 68 -38.09 -39.77 12.07
CA ILE A 68 -36.93 -38.90 11.85
C ILE A 68 -35.69 -39.48 12.54
N THR A 69 -35.83 -39.98 13.77
CA THR A 69 -34.71 -40.61 14.49
C THR A 69 -34.21 -41.88 13.79
N ALA A 70 -35.11 -42.69 13.23
CA ALA A 70 -34.73 -43.89 12.48
C ALA A 70 -33.98 -43.55 11.18
N ARG A 71 -34.39 -42.47 10.49
CA ARG A 71 -33.71 -41.98 9.28
C ARG A 71 -32.34 -41.39 9.60
N LEU A 72 -32.21 -40.60 10.67
CA LEU A 72 -30.91 -40.10 11.14
C LEU A 72 -29.95 -41.24 11.51
N SER A 73 -30.44 -42.35 12.06
CA SER A 73 -29.61 -43.53 12.31
C SER A 73 -29.07 -44.16 11.02
N LYS A 74 -29.89 -44.19 9.94
CA LYS A 74 -29.45 -44.69 8.62
C LYS A 74 -28.45 -43.76 7.97
N VAL A 75 -28.65 -42.45 8.08
CA VAL A 75 -27.67 -41.43 7.67
C VAL A 75 -26.32 -41.71 8.33
N ASN A 76 -26.29 -41.83 9.66
CA ASN A 76 -25.06 -42.04 10.39
C ASN A 76 -24.38 -43.36 10.00
N GLN A 77 -25.16 -44.42 9.72
CA GLN A 77 -24.62 -45.67 9.22
C GLN A 77 -23.97 -45.52 7.85
N ALA A 78 -24.63 -44.83 6.90
CA ALA A 78 -24.10 -44.57 5.57
C ALA A 78 -22.82 -43.71 5.63
N PHE A 79 -22.83 -42.67 6.47
CA PHE A 79 -21.67 -41.82 6.72
C PHE A 79 -20.48 -42.61 7.29
N LEU A 80 -20.70 -43.43 8.31
CA LEU A 80 -19.64 -44.28 8.89
C LEU A 80 -19.11 -45.35 7.93
N SER A 81 -19.92 -45.77 6.94
CA SER A 81 -19.46 -46.66 5.88
C SER A 81 -18.70 -45.97 4.75
N GLY A 82 -18.56 -44.63 4.79
CA GLY A 82 -17.89 -43.84 3.76
C GLY A 82 -18.71 -43.61 2.48
N ASP A 83 -19.98 -44.04 2.44
CA ASP A 83 -20.88 -43.78 1.31
C ASP A 83 -21.52 -42.40 1.48
N TYR A 84 -20.75 -41.37 1.17
CA TYR A 84 -21.16 -39.97 1.33
C TYR A 84 -22.31 -39.59 0.39
N SER A 85 -22.41 -40.20 -0.79
CA SER A 85 -23.55 -40.02 -1.71
C SER A 85 -24.86 -40.44 -1.06
N LEU A 86 -24.92 -41.68 -0.56
CA LEU A 86 -26.12 -42.20 0.09
C LEU A 86 -26.44 -41.43 1.38
N ALA A 87 -25.41 -41.05 2.15
CA ALA A 87 -25.59 -40.27 3.37
C ALA A 87 -26.22 -38.89 3.07
N LEU A 88 -25.78 -38.23 2.00
CA LEU A 88 -26.28 -36.92 1.56
C LEU A 88 -27.74 -36.99 1.11
N ASP A 89 -28.11 -38.01 0.31
CA ASP A 89 -29.50 -38.23 -0.10
C ASP A 89 -30.42 -38.45 1.12
N LEU A 90 -29.99 -39.31 2.05
CA LEU A 90 -30.75 -39.61 3.26
C LEU A 90 -30.88 -38.39 4.19
N VAL A 91 -29.86 -37.54 4.28
CA VAL A 91 -29.92 -36.29 5.06
C VAL A 91 -30.89 -35.30 4.44
N PHE A 92 -30.88 -35.14 3.12
CA PHE A 92 -31.82 -34.26 2.43
C PHE A 92 -33.27 -34.74 2.57
N GLU A 93 -33.52 -36.06 2.60
CA GLU A 93 -34.85 -36.57 2.96
C GLU A 93 -35.28 -36.15 4.37
N VAL A 94 -34.36 -36.17 5.34
CA VAL A 94 -34.65 -35.72 6.72
C VAL A 94 -34.98 -34.24 6.75
N ILE A 95 -34.17 -33.40 6.10
CA ILE A 95 -34.40 -31.94 5.99
C ILE A 95 -35.73 -31.66 5.29
N ARG A 96 -36.09 -32.48 4.28
CA ARG A 96 -37.37 -32.38 3.57
C ARG A 96 -38.59 -32.68 4.42
N ILE A 97 -38.46 -33.59 5.37
CA ILE A 97 -39.54 -33.90 6.32
C ILE A 97 -39.62 -32.80 7.39
N ASN A 98 -38.48 -32.34 7.90
CA ASN A 98 -38.42 -31.28 8.89
C ASN A 98 -37.07 -30.52 8.83
N ALA A 99 -37.09 -29.34 8.22
CA ALA A 99 -35.92 -28.47 8.07
C ALA A 99 -35.40 -27.92 9.42
N GLU A 100 -36.24 -27.88 10.47
CA GLU A 100 -35.83 -27.44 11.81
C GLU A 100 -35.05 -28.52 12.61
N THR A 101 -34.68 -29.63 11.95
CA THR A 101 -33.94 -30.72 12.60
C THR A 101 -32.45 -30.40 12.70
N HIS A 102 -32.01 -29.78 13.80
CA HIS A 102 -30.61 -29.41 14.04
C HIS A 102 -29.60 -30.55 13.75
N GLN A 103 -29.90 -31.78 14.19
CA GLN A 103 -28.99 -32.92 14.00
C GLN A 103 -28.78 -33.27 12.51
N ALA A 104 -29.77 -32.99 11.64
CA ALA A 104 -29.62 -33.21 10.21
C ALA A 104 -28.58 -32.26 9.60
N TRP A 105 -28.61 -30.99 9.99
CA TRP A 105 -27.67 -29.96 9.54
C TRP A 105 -26.24 -30.17 10.06
N THR A 106 -26.08 -30.61 11.32
CA THR A 106 -24.75 -30.97 11.85
C THR A 106 -24.14 -32.17 11.12
N THR A 107 -24.97 -33.14 10.74
CA THR A 107 -24.50 -34.28 9.95
C THR A 107 -24.23 -33.88 8.50
N LEU A 108 -25.04 -32.98 7.92
CA LEU A 108 -24.81 -32.43 6.58
C LEU A 108 -23.46 -31.70 6.49
N SER A 109 -23.13 -30.86 7.48
CA SER A 109 -21.83 -30.21 7.57
C SER A 109 -20.70 -31.23 7.63
N SER A 110 -20.81 -32.25 8.49
CA SER A 110 -19.80 -33.33 8.56
C SER A 110 -19.61 -34.03 7.22
N ILE A 111 -20.68 -34.32 6.48
CA ILE A 111 -20.61 -34.95 5.15
C ILE A 111 -19.87 -34.04 4.16
N PHE A 112 -20.23 -32.75 4.09
CA PHE A 112 -19.56 -31.81 3.18
C PHE A 112 -18.08 -31.62 3.52
N ARG A 113 -17.74 -31.61 4.82
CA ARG A 113 -16.35 -31.53 5.26
C ARG A 113 -15.52 -32.74 4.80
N GLU A 114 -16.05 -33.95 4.93
CA GLU A 114 -15.36 -35.16 4.44
C GLU A 114 -15.28 -35.20 2.90
N GLN A 115 -16.17 -34.52 2.19
CA GLN A 115 -16.12 -34.35 0.73
C GLN A 115 -15.17 -33.21 0.28
N GLY A 116 -14.63 -32.42 1.22
CA GLY A 116 -13.75 -31.28 0.93
C GLY A 116 -14.47 -29.98 0.54
N ASP A 117 -15.81 -29.92 0.65
CA ASP A 117 -16.60 -28.73 0.33
C ASP A 117 -16.78 -27.85 1.58
N MET A 118 -15.74 -27.07 1.91
CA MET A 118 -15.67 -26.29 3.15
C MET A 118 -16.73 -25.18 3.21
N GLY A 119 -17.03 -24.52 2.08
CA GLY A 119 -18.04 -23.46 2.01
C GLY A 119 -19.45 -23.96 2.30
N LYS A 120 -19.85 -25.10 1.71
CA LYS A 120 -21.15 -25.72 2.03
C LYS A 120 -21.19 -26.29 3.44
N SER A 121 -20.08 -26.84 3.94
CA SER A 121 -19.98 -27.26 5.34
C SER A 121 -20.26 -26.07 6.28
N LEU A 122 -19.57 -24.94 6.09
CA LEU A 122 -19.75 -23.73 6.90
C LEU A 122 -21.20 -23.24 6.85
N SER A 123 -21.80 -23.18 5.66
CA SER A 123 -23.21 -22.78 5.50
C SER A 123 -24.17 -23.68 6.29
N ALA A 124 -23.95 -25.00 6.26
CA ALA A 124 -24.75 -25.96 7.03
C ALA A 124 -24.53 -25.82 8.55
N MET A 125 -23.30 -25.49 8.99
CA MET A 125 -23.00 -25.20 10.40
C MET A 125 -23.73 -23.94 10.88
N VAL A 126 -23.65 -22.84 10.12
CA VAL A 126 -24.32 -21.57 10.46
C VAL A 126 -25.83 -21.78 10.58
N TYR A 127 -26.44 -22.55 9.68
CA TYR A 127 -27.86 -22.88 9.80
C TYR A 127 -28.16 -23.76 11.02
N ALA A 128 -27.33 -24.76 11.31
CA ALA A 128 -27.47 -25.58 12.52
C ALA A 128 -27.42 -24.71 13.80
N ALA A 129 -26.53 -23.72 13.85
CA ALA A 129 -26.41 -22.78 14.95
C ALA A 129 -27.64 -21.85 15.04
N HIS A 130 -28.16 -21.38 13.89
CA HIS A 130 -29.38 -20.58 13.84
C HIS A 130 -30.59 -21.27 14.46
N LEU A 131 -30.74 -22.58 14.27
CA LEU A 131 -31.82 -23.38 14.89
C LEU A 131 -31.72 -23.44 16.43
N ARG A 132 -30.57 -23.10 17.00
CA ARG A 132 -30.32 -23.02 18.44
C ARG A 132 -29.65 -21.69 18.79
N PRO A 133 -30.36 -20.56 18.65
CA PRO A 133 -29.73 -19.24 18.71
C PRO A 133 -29.18 -18.87 20.09
N LYS A 134 -29.58 -19.58 21.15
CA LYS A 134 -29.05 -19.40 22.53
C LYS A 134 -27.80 -20.24 22.82
N ASP A 135 -27.39 -21.10 21.90
CA ASP A 135 -26.20 -21.95 22.05
C ASP A 135 -24.95 -21.18 21.58
N VAL A 136 -24.32 -20.49 22.52
CA VAL A 136 -23.11 -19.68 22.27
C VAL A 136 -22.01 -20.53 21.64
N ASN A 137 -21.81 -21.76 22.11
CA ASN A 137 -20.75 -22.63 21.63
C ASN A 137 -20.96 -23.04 20.16
N GLY A 138 -22.20 -23.24 19.73
CA GLY A 138 -22.53 -23.50 18.33
C GLY A 138 -22.08 -22.38 17.40
N TRP A 139 -22.32 -21.13 17.80
CA TRP A 139 -21.85 -19.95 17.05
C TRP A 139 -20.33 -19.80 17.06
N LEU A 140 -19.68 -20.03 18.20
CA LEU A 140 -18.22 -19.98 18.31
C LEU A 140 -17.54 -21.02 17.42
N GLN A 141 -18.09 -22.23 17.34
CA GLN A 141 -17.60 -23.29 16.45
C GLN A 141 -17.74 -22.93 14.96
N CYS A 142 -18.81 -22.23 14.59
CA CYS A 142 -18.97 -21.72 13.21
C CYS A 142 -17.92 -20.66 12.91
N ALA A 143 -17.70 -19.73 13.85
CA ALA A 143 -16.70 -18.68 13.68
C ALA A 143 -15.27 -19.25 13.59
N SER A 144 -14.92 -20.22 14.44
CA SER A 144 -13.60 -20.87 14.38
C SER A 144 -13.41 -21.65 13.08
N PHE A 145 -14.43 -22.38 12.62
CA PHE A 145 -14.38 -23.10 11.34
C PHE A 145 -14.21 -22.15 10.15
N ALA A 146 -14.91 -21.01 10.16
CA ALA A 146 -14.73 -19.99 9.14
C ALA A 146 -13.28 -19.47 9.14
N LEU A 147 -12.71 -19.19 10.32
CA LEU A 147 -11.34 -18.70 10.47
C LEU A 147 -10.26 -19.70 10.03
N GLU A 148 -10.47 -21.01 10.29
CA GLU A 148 -9.57 -22.08 9.86
C GLU A 148 -9.51 -22.23 8.34
N ASN A 149 -10.60 -21.92 7.64
CA ASN A 149 -10.72 -22.06 6.18
C ASN A 149 -10.62 -20.70 5.44
N VAL A 150 -10.05 -19.68 6.08
CA VAL A 150 -9.93 -18.31 5.50
C VAL A 150 -9.16 -18.28 4.18
N ALA A 151 -8.24 -19.22 3.93
CA ALA A 151 -7.43 -19.23 2.70
C ALA A 151 -8.26 -19.44 1.42
N ASP A 152 -9.43 -20.08 1.51
CA ASP A 152 -10.28 -20.38 0.34
C ASP A 152 -11.10 -19.16 -0.11
N ASP A 153 -11.58 -18.37 0.85
CA ASP A 153 -12.34 -17.12 0.64
C ASP A 153 -12.18 -16.22 1.87
N GLU A 154 -11.15 -15.37 1.87
CA GLU A 154 -10.82 -14.56 3.05
C GLU A 154 -11.93 -13.56 3.38
N ALA A 155 -12.44 -12.84 2.38
CA ALA A 155 -13.47 -11.83 2.60
C ALA A 155 -14.77 -12.45 3.10
N GLY A 156 -15.25 -13.53 2.46
CA GLY A 156 -16.50 -14.20 2.83
C GLY A 156 -16.42 -14.92 4.18
N ASN A 157 -15.30 -15.58 4.48
CA ASN A 157 -15.14 -16.31 5.74
C ASN A 157 -14.90 -15.37 6.93
N LEU A 158 -14.15 -14.28 6.76
CA LEU A 158 -14.06 -13.23 7.78
C LEU A 158 -15.44 -12.61 8.04
N ASN A 159 -16.23 -12.38 6.99
CA ASN A 159 -17.60 -11.87 7.14
C ASN A 159 -18.46 -12.83 7.97
N THR A 160 -18.48 -14.10 7.61
CA THR A 160 -19.25 -15.14 8.31
C THR A 160 -18.80 -15.27 9.77
N ALA A 161 -17.49 -15.20 10.05
CA ALA A 161 -16.96 -15.23 11.40
C ALA A 161 -17.45 -14.05 12.25
N ARG A 162 -17.41 -12.82 11.71
CA ARG A 162 -17.94 -11.61 12.37
C ARG A 162 -19.41 -11.79 12.76
N LEU A 163 -20.24 -12.23 11.81
CA LEU A 163 -21.66 -12.46 12.03
C LEU A 163 -21.92 -13.52 13.12
N CYS A 164 -21.16 -14.62 13.09
CA CYS A 164 -21.25 -15.68 14.10
C CYS A 164 -20.85 -15.17 15.50
N TYR A 165 -19.79 -14.38 15.63
CA TYR A 165 -19.42 -13.77 16.91
C TYR A 165 -20.50 -12.78 17.41
N SER A 166 -21.09 -11.97 16.53
CA SER A 166 -22.21 -11.09 16.86
C SER A 166 -23.44 -11.87 17.33
N ALA A 167 -23.76 -13.00 16.70
CA ALA A 167 -24.83 -13.90 17.15
C ALA A 167 -24.51 -14.54 18.52
N ALA A 168 -23.26 -14.96 18.76
CA ALA A 168 -22.80 -15.47 20.04
C ALA A 168 -22.96 -14.42 21.16
N LEU A 169 -22.62 -13.17 20.89
CA LEU A 169 -22.77 -12.06 21.85
C LEU A 169 -24.23 -11.68 22.12
N ARG A 170 -25.16 -11.97 21.20
CA ARG A 170 -26.59 -11.79 21.47
C ARG A 170 -27.15 -12.89 22.35
N ALA A 171 -26.63 -14.11 22.21
CA ALA A 171 -26.95 -15.23 23.09
C ALA A 171 -26.41 -15.00 24.51
N ASP A 172 -25.18 -14.48 24.61
CA ASP A 172 -24.54 -14.09 25.87
C ASP A 172 -23.65 -12.85 25.67
N HIS A 173 -24.16 -11.69 26.10
CA HIS A 173 -23.45 -10.42 25.95
C HIS A 173 -22.21 -10.28 26.85
N THR A 174 -22.03 -11.18 27.81
CA THR A 174 -20.89 -11.20 28.73
C THR A 174 -19.75 -12.09 28.26
N ASN A 175 -19.93 -12.81 27.15
CA ASN A 175 -18.91 -13.72 26.63
C ASN A 175 -17.70 -12.94 26.07
N ILE A 176 -16.61 -12.95 26.83
CA ILE A 176 -15.39 -12.21 26.51
C ILE A 176 -14.65 -12.82 25.31
N ASP A 177 -14.68 -14.14 25.14
CA ASP A 177 -14.00 -14.82 24.03
C ASP A 177 -14.70 -14.51 22.70
N ALA A 178 -16.03 -14.49 22.69
CA ALA A 178 -16.82 -14.05 21.52
C ALA A 178 -16.52 -12.59 21.16
N ARG A 179 -16.40 -11.71 22.18
CA ARG A 179 -16.08 -10.29 21.95
C ARG A 179 -14.66 -10.08 21.44
N LEU A 180 -13.69 -10.79 22.01
CA LEU A 180 -12.32 -10.76 21.53
C LEU A 180 -12.23 -11.29 20.09
N GLY A 181 -12.91 -12.39 19.79
CA GLY A 181 -13.00 -12.95 18.44
C GLY A 181 -13.59 -11.96 17.44
N LYS A 182 -14.69 -11.28 17.79
CA LYS A 182 -15.27 -10.21 16.98
C LYS A 182 -14.27 -9.08 16.73
N GLY A 183 -13.64 -8.56 17.79
CA GLY A 183 -12.66 -7.48 17.68
C GLY A 183 -11.48 -7.83 16.77
N LEU A 184 -10.94 -9.05 16.88
CA LEU A 184 -9.87 -9.55 16.00
C LEU A 184 -10.29 -9.65 14.53
N VAL A 185 -11.51 -10.12 14.25
CA VAL A 185 -12.03 -10.20 12.89
C VAL A 185 -12.27 -8.80 12.31
N CYS A 186 -12.91 -7.91 13.07
CA CYS A 186 -13.11 -6.51 12.68
C CYS A 186 -11.78 -5.82 12.38
N HIS A 187 -10.75 -6.07 13.18
CA HIS A 187 -9.41 -5.54 12.95
C HIS A 187 -8.83 -6.04 11.61
N ARG A 188 -8.88 -7.36 11.34
CA ARG A 188 -8.43 -7.92 10.05
C ARG A 188 -9.22 -7.39 8.85
N GLN A 189 -10.49 -7.05 9.03
CA GLN A 189 -11.35 -6.45 8.00
C GLN A 189 -11.14 -4.94 7.83
N GLY A 190 -10.30 -4.29 8.64
CA GLY A 190 -10.12 -2.83 8.60
C GLY A 190 -11.23 -2.03 9.31
N HIS A 191 -12.18 -2.70 9.98
CA HIS A 191 -13.21 -2.07 10.81
C HIS A 191 -12.63 -1.67 12.18
N LEU A 192 -11.66 -0.76 12.16
CA LEU A 192 -10.80 -0.43 13.31
C LEU A 192 -11.59 0.19 14.48
N ALA A 193 -12.58 1.04 14.22
CA ALA A 193 -13.39 1.65 15.28
C ALA A 193 -14.16 0.61 16.11
N ALA A 194 -14.78 -0.38 15.45
CA ALA A 194 -15.47 -1.48 16.11
C ALA A 194 -14.49 -2.36 16.90
N ALA A 195 -13.33 -2.69 16.31
CA ALA A 195 -12.29 -3.45 16.98
C ALA A 195 -11.78 -2.75 18.26
N ILE A 196 -11.52 -1.43 18.19
CA ILE A 196 -11.13 -0.62 19.35
C ILE A 196 -12.18 -0.68 20.45
N SER A 197 -13.47 -0.60 20.11
CA SER A 197 -14.56 -0.71 21.10
C SER A 197 -14.57 -2.07 21.79
N ASP A 198 -14.47 -3.15 21.01
CA ASP A 198 -14.46 -4.51 21.55
C ASP A 198 -13.23 -4.76 22.43
N TYR A 199 -12.03 -4.35 22.00
CA TYR A 199 -10.81 -4.49 22.80
C TYR A 199 -10.88 -3.73 24.13
N LYS A 200 -11.44 -2.51 24.14
CA LYS A 200 -11.65 -1.76 25.39
C LYS A 200 -12.51 -2.53 26.38
N VAL A 201 -13.62 -3.10 25.91
CA VAL A 201 -14.50 -3.92 26.76
C VAL A 201 -13.77 -5.16 27.26
N VAL A 202 -12.99 -5.84 26.41
CA VAL A 202 -12.21 -7.01 26.85
C VAL A 202 -11.18 -6.62 27.93
N LEU A 203 -10.51 -5.48 27.79
CA LEU A 203 -9.56 -4.96 28.78
C LEU A 203 -10.22 -4.48 30.09
N GLU A 204 -11.53 -4.23 30.12
CA GLU A 204 -12.24 -4.03 31.40
C GLU A 204 -12.24 -5.32 32.24
N HIS A 205 -12.25 -6.49 31.59
CA HIS A 205 -12.24 -7.81 32.24
C HIS A 205 -10.85 -8.44 32.37
N ARG A 206 -9.97 -8.22 31.38
CA ARG A 206 -8.59 -8.71 31.31
C ARG A 206 -7.61 -7.52 31.25
N PRO A 207 -7.49 -6.73 32.32
CA PRO A 207 -6.85 -5.40 32.27
C PRO A 207 -5.34 -5.39 32.06
N TYR A 208 -4.68 -6.54 32.22
CA TYR A 208 -3.22 -6.68 32.12
C TYR A 208 -2.82 -7.63 30.98
N ASP A 209 -3.74 -7.92 30.07
CA ASP A 209 -3.48 -8.77 28.91
C ASP A 209 -2.70 -7.98 27.84
N LEU A 210 -1.38 -8.14 27.86
CA LEU A 210 -0.45 -7.40 27.00
C LEU A 210 -0.75 -7.59 25.50
N GLU A 211 -1.19 -8.77 25.09
CA GLU A 211 -1.49 -9.04 23.68
C GLU A 211 -2.68 -8.21 23.20
N ILE A 212 -3.70 -8.05 24.05
CA ILE A 212 -4.86 -7.21 23.75
C ILE A 212 -4.49 -5.73 23.79
N VAL A 213 -3.59 -5.32 24.70
CA VAL A 213 -3.05 -3.96 24.72
C VAL A 213 -2.31 -3.64 23.42
N ARG A 214 -1.48 -4.55 22.91
CA ARG A 214 -0.80 -4.42 21.60
C ARG A 214 -1.81 -4.29 20.46
N LYS A 215 -2.82 -5.15 20.42
CA LYS A 215 -3.87 -5.12 19.38
C LYS A 215 -4.70 -3.83 19.43
N LEU A 216 -4.98 -3.31 20.62
CA LEU A 216 -5.61 -2.01 20.78
C LEU A 216 -4.72 -0.88 20.26
N ALA A 217 -3.42 -0.90 20.56
CA ALA A 217 -2.48 0.11 20.09
C ALA A 217 -2.35 0.13 18.57
N GLU A 218 -2.17 -1.03 17.94
CA GLU A 218 -2.15 -1.23 16.48
C GLU A 218 -3.43 -0.64 15.85
N ALA A 219 -4.61 -1.06 16.33
CA ALA A 219 -5.88 -0.56 15.80
C ALA A 219 -6.08 0.95 16.02
N CYS A 220 -5.61 1.51 17.14
CA CYS A 220 -5.71 2.95 17.41
C CYS A 220 -4.83 3.79 16.47
N VAL A 221 -3.63 3.32 16.14
CA VAL A 221 -2.69 4.01 15.24
C VAL A 221 -3.18 3.97 13.80
N ASP A 222 -3.69 2.82 13.35
CA ASP A 222 -4.17 2.64 11.97
C ASP A 222 -5.55 3.30 11.73
N ASN A 223 -6.26 3.69 12.80
CA ASN A 223 -7.59 4.29 12.69
C ASN A 223 -7.54 5.68 12.06
N LYS A 224 -8.48 5.99 11.16
CA LYS A 224 -8.62 7.32 10.51
C LYS A 224 -8.74 8.47 11.53
N GLN A 225 -9.22 8.19 12.74
CA GLN A 225 -9.30 9.11 13.87
C GLN A 225 -8.28 8.77 14.96
N ALA A 226 -7.01 8.58 14.58
CA ALA A 226 -5.93 8.17 15.48
C ALA A 226 -5.79 9.09 16.70
N GLU A 227 -5.83 10.42 16.52
CA GLU A 227 -5.69 11.40 17.61
C GLU A 227 -6.69 11.18 18.75
N ALA A 228 -7.92 10.78 18.43
CA ALA A 228 -8.97 10.51 19.43
C ALA A 228 -8.84 9.10 20.04
N ALA A 229 -8.32 8.13 19.28
CA ALA A 229 -8.23 6.73 19.70
C ALA A 229 -6.99 6.44 20.56
N VAL A 230 -5.83 6.97 20.18
CA VAL A 230 -4.52 6.72 20.81
C VAL A 230 -4.49 6.92 22.33
N PRO A 231 -5.13 7.94 22.93
CA PRO A 231 -5.16 8.11 24.38
C PRO A 231 -5.66 6.88 25.15
N SER A 232 -6.54 6.08 24.54
CA SER A 232 -7.04 4.86 25.17
C SER A 232 -6.03 3.72 25.18
N ALA A 233 -5.21 3.59 24.14
CA ALA A 233 -4.09 2.66 24.12
C ALA A 233 -3.00 3.06 25.13
N ILE A 234 -2.71 4.36 25.25
CA ILE A 234 -1.80 4.90 26.27
C ILE A 234 -2.29 4.54 27.69
N ALA A 235 -3.57 4.72 27.97
CA ALA A 235 -4.14 4.37 29.27
C ALA A 235 -4.06 2.85 29.56
N ALA A 236 -4.25 2.01 28.54
CA ALA A 236 -4.16 0.56 28.66
C ALA A 236 -2.72 0.10 28.97
N TYR A 237 -1.73 0.60 28.21
CA TYR A 237 -0.31 0.33 28.49
C TYR A 237 0.12 0.83 29.86
N LYS A 238 -0.31 2.04 30.24
CA LYS A 238 -0.03 2.58 31.57
C LYS A 238 -0.52 1.64 32.67
N ARG A 239 -1.77 1.17 32.57
CA ARG A 239 -2.35 0.22 33.52
C ARG A 239 -1.58 -1.11 33.58
N PHE A 240 -1.10 -1.59 32.43
CA PHE A 240 -0.25 -2.78 32.35
C PHE A 240 1.08 -2.56 33.08
N PHE A 241 1.83 -1.51 32.74
CA PHE A 241 3.13 -1.24 33.36
C PHE A 241 3.02 -0.92 34.85
N ASP A 242 2.02 -0.15 35.27
CA ASP A 242 1.75 0.10 36.69
C ASP A 242 1.52 -1.21 37.45
N HIS A 243 0.84 -2.19 36.84
CA HIS A 243 0.66 -3.51 37.45
C HIS A 243 1.96 -4.32 37.49
N GLU A 244 2.72 -4.37 36.40
CA GLU A 244 4.00 -5.09 36.36
C GLU A 244 5.01 -4.52 37.36
N ARG A 245 5.04 -3.20 37.57
CA ARG A 245 5.89 -2.55 38.59
C ARG A 245 5.59 -2.99 40.02
N THR A 246 4.37 -3.46 40.30
CA THR A 246 4.03 -3.99 41.64
C THR A 246 4.58 -5.38 41.92
N LYS A 247 5.01 -6.11 40.88
CA LYS A 247 5.53 -7.46 41.03
C LYS A 247 7.00 -7.44 41.45
N PRO A 248 7.49 -8.43 42.20
CA PRO A 248 8.90 -8.58 42.48
C PRO A 248 9.70 -8.71 41.18
N GLN A 249 10.85 -8.02 41.09
CA GLN A 249 11.70 -8.02 39.89
C GLN A 249 12.11 -9.42 39.40
N MET A 250 12.21 -10.38 40.30
CA MET A 250 12.56 -11.78 40.00
C MET A 250 11.47 -12.53 39.22
N GLU A 251 10.24 -12.01 39.18
CA GLU A 251 9.11 -12.61 38.44
C GLU A 251 9.01 -12.09 36.99
N ILE A 252 9.80 -11.07 36.62
CA ILE A 252 9.88 -10.57 35.25
C ILE A 252 10.66 -11.59 34.42
N THR A 253 9.93 -12.49 33.77
CA THR A 253 10.52 -13.60 32.99
C THR A 253 11.04 -13.11 31.64
N GLU A 254 10.34 -12.16 31.02
CA GLU A 254 10.72 -11.52 29.76
C GLU A 254 10.57 -9.99 29.91
N ALA A 255 11.64 -9.25 29.64
CA ALA A 255 11.63 -7.79 29.75
C ALA A 255 10.85 -7.17 28.56
N PRO A 256 9.79 -6.38 28.81
CA PRO A 256 8.92 -5.81 27.78
C PRO A 256 9.53 -4.58 27.07
N TRP A 257 10.79 -4.66 26.63
CA TRP A 257 11.50 -3.57 25.94
C TRP A 257 10.78 -3.12 24.67
N HIS A 258 10.29 -4.07 23.88
CA HIS A 258 9.53 -3.78 22.67
C HIS A 258 8.26 -2.98 22.97
N ASP A 259 7.55 -3.34 24.05
CA ASP A 259 6.32 -2.66 24.47
C ASP A 259 6.58 -1.27 25.01
N ILE A 260 7.74 -1.01 25.65
CA ILE A 260 8.15 0.36 25.98
C ILE A 260 8.28 1.17 24.70
N GLY A 261 8.91 0.60 23.66
CA GLY A 261 9.04 1.24 22.34
C GLY A 261 7.69 1.59 21.70
N ILE A 262 6.72 0.68 21.73
CA ILE A 262 5.35 0.96 21.25
C ILE A 262 4.71 2.04 22.11
N TYR A 263 4.79 1.91 23.43
CA TYR A 263 4.15 2.81 24.37
C TYR A 263 4.61 4.26 24.21
N VAL A 264 5.92 4.49 24.11
CA VAL A 264 6.47 5.85 23.94
C VAL A 264 6.14 6.43 22.55
N GLU A 265 6.04 5.58 21.52
CA GLU A 265 5.64 6.02 20.19
C GLU A 265 4.17 6.47 20.14
N LEU A 266 3.28 5.91 20.98
CA LEU A 266 1.91 6.40 21.13
C LEU A 266 1.86 7.84 21.68
N PHE A 267 2.77 8.23 22.57
CA PHE A 267 2.88 9.63 22.98
C PHE A 267 3.45 10.49 21.86
N ALA A 268 4.48 10.01 21.17
CA ALA A 268 5.11 10.74 20.07
C ALA A 268 4.15 11.00 18.90
N SER A 269 3.28 10.06 18.57
CA SER A 269 2.28 10.21 17.50
C SER A 269 1.23 11.29 17.81
N THR A 270 1.04 11.64 19.08
CA THR A 270 0.18 12.74 19.53
C THR A 270 0.97 14.02 19.85
N GLY A 271 2.25 14.07 19.48
CA GLY A 271 3.14 15.22 19.71
C GLY A 271 3.60 15.39 21.17
N ARG A 272 3.31 14.43 22.05
CA ARG A 272 3.64 14.47 23.49
C ARG A 272 5.06 13.95 23.76
N TYR A 273 6.06 14.53 23.07
CA TYR A 273 7.45 14.06 23.11
C TYR A 273 8.08 14.08 24.50
N GLN A 274 7.79 15.10 25.31
CA GLN A 274 8.33 15.20 26.67
C GLN A 274 7.88 14.03 27.56
N GLU A 275 6.61 13.63 27.45
CA GLU A 275 6.06 12.50 28.19
C GLU A 275 6.63 11.17 27.67
N ALA A 276 6.80 11.04 26.35
CA ALA A 276 7.46 9.90 25.74
C ALA A 276 8.89 9.69 26.30
N ILE A 277 9.66 10.76 26.43
CA ILE A 277 11.00 10.75 27.03
C ILE A 277 10.94 10.33 28.51
N GLN A 278 10.04 10.92 29.29
CA GLN A 278 9.89 10.60 30.72
C GLN A 278 9.54 9.12 30.94
N GLU A 279 8.54 8.61 30.22
CA GLU A 279 8.12 7.21 30.33
C GLU A 279 9.22 6.26 29.85
N SER A 280 9.93 6.60 28.76
CA SER A 280 11.08 5.82 28.28
C SER A 280 12.16 5.68 29.34
N LYS A 281 12.58 6.79 29.96
CA LYS A 281 13.59 6.80 31.03
C LYS A 281 13.11 6.04 32.26
N SER A 282 11.90 6.34 32.75
CA SER A 282 11.34 5.72 33.95
C SER A 282 11.19 4.20 33.81
N LEU A 283 10.60 3.72 32.71
CA LEU A 283 10.39 2.29 32.48
C LEU A 283 11.71 1.54 32.27
N SER A 284 12.67 2.14 31.56
CA SER A 284 14.00 1.54 31.36
C SER A 284 14.75 1.39 32.69
N ARG A 285 14.71 2.42 33.53
CA ARG A 285 15.29 2.39 34.88
C ARG A 285 14.65 1.31 35.76
N TRP A 286 13.32 1.18 35.71
CA TRP A 286 12.61 0.10 36.41
C TRP A 286 13.06 -1.30 35.94
N LEU A 287 13.11 -1.54 34.62
CA LEU A 287 13.54 -2.84 34.09
C LEU A 287 14.97 -3.22 34.47
N LEU A 288 15.85 -2.23 34.60
CA LEU A 288 17.24 -2.41 35.04
C LEU A 288 17.39 -2.52 36.57
N GLY A 289 16.28 -2.48 37.31
CA GLY A 289 16.23 -2.65 38.77
C GLY A 289 16.61 -1.43 39.57
N ARG A 290 16.74 -0.28 38.90
CA ARG A 290 17.08 1.00 39.50
C ARG A 290 15.86 1.85 39.85
N GLU A 291 14.68 1.24 40.04
CA GLU A 291 13.43 1.97 40.36
C GLU A 291 13.55 2.84 41.63
N ALA A 292 14.40 2.42 42.58
CA ALA A 292 14.67 3.18 43.80
C ALA A 292 15.34 4.54 43.55
N GLU A 293 15.92 4.79 42.37
CA GLU A 293 16.49 6.09 41.99
C GLU A 293 15.42 7.05 41.43
N ASP A 294 14.25 7.13 42.08
CA ASP A 294 13.07 7.90 41.63
C ASP A 294 13.36 9.39 41.37
N TYR A 295 14.36 9.96 42.05
CA TYR A 295 14.82 11.34 41.88
C TYR A 295 15.20 11.71 40.43
N TRP A 296 15.54 10.74 39.56
CA TRP A 296 15.79 11.02 38.14
C TRP A 296 14.56 11.60 37.43
N ASP A 297 13.34 11.36 37.91
CA ASP A 297 12.11 11.92 37.32
C ASP A 297 12.00 13.44 37.49
N GLN A 298 12.78 14.02 38.41
CA GLN A 298 12.89 15.47 38.60
C GLN A 298 13.80 16.13 37.55
N TRP A 299 14.64 15.33 36.87
CA TRP A 299 15.59 15.78 35.83
C TRP A 299 14.96 15.64 34.44
N THR A 300 14.07 16.57 34.11
CA THR A 300 13.31 16.55 32.86
C THR A 300 13.98 17.30 31.71
N SER A 301 14.90 18.21 32.02
CA SER A 301 15.56 19.10 31.06
C SER A 301 16.62 18.43 30.20
N ASP A 302 17.25 17.36 30.68
CA ASP A 302 18.26 16.59 29.94
C ASP A 302 18.14 15.10 30.23
N ASP A 303 18.98 14.29 29.57
CA ASP A 303 18.99 12.83 29.69
C ASP A 303 20.28 12.31 30.33
N ARG A 304 20.91 13.11 31.21
CA ARG A 304 22.19 12.80 31.86
C ARG A 304 22.23 11.44 32.58
N GLU A 305 21.08 10.93 33.02
CA GLU A 305 20.95 9.58 33.57
C GLU A 305 21.49 8.53 32.59
N TRP A 306 21.24 8.71 31.29
CA TRP A 306 21.48 7.74 30.23
C TRP A 306 22.72 8.04 29.38
N ASP A 307 23.60 8.91 29.89
CA ASP A 307 24.92 9.17 29.32
C ASP A 307 25.84 7.95 29.38
N LEU A 308 26.87 7.97 28.54
CA LEU A 308 27.92 6.94 28.53
C LEU A 308 28.71 6.90 29.85
N ASP A 309 29.03 8.06 30.41
CA ASP A 309 29.87 8.21 31.60
C ASP A 309 29.15 8.93 32.74
N ASP A 310 29.78 8.93 33.92
CA ASP A 310 29.24 9.53 35.13
C ASP A 310 29.53 11.05 35.23
N GLU A 311 30.09 11.73 34.23
CA GLU A 311 30.53 13.12 34.36
C GLU A 311 29.37 14.06 34.72
N ARG A 312 28.24 13.97 34.00
CA ARG A 312 27.03 14.75 34.30
C ARG A 312 26.23 14.16 35.47
N ARG A 313 26.30 12.83 35.69
CA ARG A 313 25.61 12.17 36.82
C ARG A 313 26.22 12.54 38.17
N ALA A 314 27.55 12.66 38.26
CA ALA A 314 28.26 13.04 39.47
C ALA A 314 27.89 14.45 39.99
N ALA A 315 27.34 15.30 39.13
CA ALA A 315 26.82 16.62 39.52
C ALA A 315 25.42 16.55 40.18
N VAL A 316 24.77 15.38 40.21
CA VAL A 316 23.45 15.19 40.80
C VAL A 316 23.58 14.87 42.28
N PRO A 317 23.01 15.69 43.20
CA PRO A 317 23.24 15.54 44.64
C PRO A 317 22.89 14.16 45.23
N ASN A 318 21.89 13.48 44.66
CA ASN A 318 21.40 12.20 45.15
C ASN A 318 22.10 11.00 44.48
N PHE A 319 22.87 11.23 43.43
CA PHE A 319 23.57 10.17 42.72
C PHE A 319 24.86 9.80 43.46
N THR A 320 25.05 8.50 43.70
CA THR A 320 26.28 7.96 44.29
C THR A 320 26.86 6.89 43.37
N ALA A 321 28.04 7.16 42.80
CA ALA A 321 28.72 6.22 41.93
C ALA A 321 29.01 4.89 42.65
N GLY A 322 28.79 3.77 41.95
CA GLY A 322 29.07 2.43 42.46
C GLY A 322 27.96 1.77 43.28
N VAL A 323 26.82 2.44 43.53
CA VAL A 323 25.63 1.80 44.12
C VAL A 323 25.04 0.76 43.16
N TRP A 324 24.98 1.11 41.88
CA TRP A 324 24.59 0.23 40.78
C TRP A 324 25.76 0.06 39.82
N SER A 325 25.76 -1.03 39.03
CA SER A 325 26.79 -1.23 38.00
C SER A 325 26.73 -0.08 36.98
N PRO A 326 27.86 0.54 36.60
CA PRO A 326 27.90 1.58 35.56
C PRO A 326 27.22 1.16 34.25
N ASP A 327 27.24 -0.14 33.94
CA ASP A 327 26.63 -0.68 32.72
C ASP A 327 25.10 -0.53 32.72
N THR A 328 24.45 -0.41 33.89
CA THR A 328 22.98 -0.25 34.05
C THR A 328 22.46 1.16 33.74
N TYR A 329 23.32 2.07 33.32
CA TYR A 329 22.97 3.40 32.84
C TYR A 329 22.96 3.41 31.30
N GLY A 330 23.75 4.28 30.66
CA GLY A 330 23.72 4.45 29.21
C GLY A 330 23.95 3.16 28.41
N GLN A 331 24.83 2.25 28.85
CA GLN A 331 25.16 1.04 28.09
C GLN A 331 24.01 0.04 27.99
N SER A 332 23.18 -0.08 29.03
CA SER A 332 22.03 -0.98 29.02
C SER A 332 20.77 -0.34 28.42
N PHE A 333 20.81 0.93 28.00
CA PHE A 333 19.68 1.56 27.33
C PHE A 333 19.57 1.07 25.89
N PRO A 334 18.43 0.46 25.48
CA PRO A 334 18.28 -0.08 24.14
C PRO A 334 18.50 0.97 23.05
N TRP A 335 19.17 0.57 21.97
CA TRP A 335 19.52 1.47 20.88
C TRP A 335 18.28 2.03 20.17
N ASP A 336 17.22 1.25 20.02
CA ASP A 336 15.97 1.72 19.43
C ASP A 336 15.28 2.78 20.30
N LEU A 337 15.30 2.63 21.63
CA LEU A 337 14.82 3.68 22.55
C LEU A 337 15.73 4.91 22.53
N ARG A 338 17.05 4.73 22.39
CA ARG A 338 18.03 5.82 22.27
C ARG A 338 17.81 6.66 21.01
N ALA A 339 17.61 5.99 19.87
CA ALA A 339 17.28 6.65 18.62
C ALA A 339 15.97 7.46 18.76
N ARG A 340 14.95 6.90 19.42
CA ARG A 340 13.71 7.64 19.72
C ARG A 340 13.95 8.85 20.62
N LEU A 341 14.76 8.75 21.68
CA LEU A 341 15.12 9.91 22.51
C LEU A 341 15.78 11.01 21.67
N ALA A 342 16.71 10.65 20.78
CA ALA A 342 17.35 11.62 19.89
C ALA A 342 16.31 12.32 18.99
N ILE A 343 15.41 11.56 18.35
CA ILE A 343 14.31 12.10 17.53
C ILE A 343 13.42 13.04 18.36
N TYR A 344 12.99 12.60 19.54
CA TYR A 344 12.09 13.38 20.40
C TYR A 344 12.76 14.68 20.89
N ARG A 345 14.05 14.65 21.22
CA ARG A 345 14.85 15.83 21.57
C ARG A 345 15.01 16.78 20.39
N PHE A 346 15.29 16.29 19.18
CA PHE A 346 15.28 17.13 17.98
C PHE A 346 13.94 17.82 17.78
N ARG A 347 12.81 17.14 18.01
CA ARG A 347 11.47 17.73 17.84
C ARG A 347 11.11 18.74 18.93
N LEU A 348 11.65 18.60 20.13
CA LEU A 348 11.54 19.60 21.19
C LEU A 348 12.48 20.79 21.00
N GLY A 349 13.48 20.67 20.10
CA GLY A 349 14.48 21.70 19.85
C GLY A 349 15.74 21.59 20.71
N ASP A 350 15.88 20.53 21.49
CA ASP A 350 17.03 20.25 22.35
C ASP A 350 18.14 19.55 21.54
N GLU A 351 18.75 20.28 20.60
CA GLU A 351 19.75 19.74 19.67
C GLU A 351 20.98 19.17 20.39
N ASP A 352 21.44 19.81 21.47
CA ASP A 352 22.59 19.35 22.24
C ASP A 352 22.38 17.93 22.82
N GLU A 353 21.17 17.64 23.31
CA GLU A 353 20.87 16.35 23.90
C GLU A 353 20.65 15.29 22.82
N ALA A 354 19.99 15.65 21.71
CA ALA A 354 19.84 14.78 20.56
C ALA A 354 21.20 14.34 19.99
N MET A 355 22.14 15.28 19.85
CA MET A 355 23.49 15.00 19.36
C MET A 355 24.31 14.12 20.32
N ARG A 356 24.07 14.20 21.64
CA ARG A 356 24.71 13.28 22.61
C ARG A 356 24.25 11.84 22.43
N HIS A 357 22.96 11.63 22.20
CA HIS A 357 22.44 10.29 21.89
C HIS A 357 23.03 9.76 20.58
N LEU A 358 23.28 10.64 19.60
CA LEU A 358 23.91 10.27 18.32
C LEU A 358 25.39 9.90 18.40
N LEU A 359 26.08 10.17 19.52
CA LEU A 359 27.45 9.66 19.75
C LEU A 359 27.51 8.13 19.73
N TRP A 360 26.38 7.45 19.94
CA TRP A 360 26.29 5.99 19.87
C TRP A 360 26.12 5.49 18.42
N PHE A 361 25.65 6.33 17.51
CA PHE A 361 25.27 5.96 16.15
C PHE A 361 26.29 6.44 15.12
N GLU A 362 27.58 6.24 15.39
CA GLU A 362 28.64 6.64 14.46
C GLU A 362 28.46 5.95 13.09
N PRO A 363 28.35 6.69 11.97
CA PRO A 363 28.02 6.09 10.66
C PRO A 363 29.03 5.05 10.15
N GLU A 364 30.29 5.16 10.57
CA GLU A 364 31.35 4.24 10.18
C GLU A 364 31.31 2.91 10.97
N SER A 365 30.61 2.91 12.11
CA SER A 365 30.51 1.75 13.01
C SER A 365 29.66 0.64 12.42
N ILE A 366 30.08 -0.60 12.64
CA ILE A 366 29.34 -1.80 12.25
C ILE A 366 27.98 -1.85 12.98
N LEU A 367 27.96 -1.46 14.26
CA LEU A 367 26.75 -1.47 15.09
C LEU A 367 25.66 -0.56 14.52
N THR A 368 26.04 0.61 13.98
CA THR A 368 25.10 1.53 13.33
C THR A 368 24.48 0.93 12.07
N ARG A 369 25.26 0.15 11.30
CA ARG A 369 24.75 -0.54 10.11
C ARG A 369 23.82 -1.69 10.47
N GLU A 370 24.16 -2.47 11.51
CA GLU A 370 23.28 -3.52 12.04
C GLU A 370 21.96 -2.92 12.54
N PHE A 371 22.04 -1.83 13.32
CA PHE A 371 20.87 -1.08 13.77
C PHE A 371 20.00 -0.58 12.61
N ALA A 372 20.61 -0.04 11.55
CA ALA A 372 19.86 0.40 10.37
C ALA A 372 19.19 -0.75 9.62
N GLY A 373 19.76 -1.96 9.65
CA GLY A 373 19.15 -3.18 9.12
C GLY A 373 17.91 -3.62 9.92
N ASP A 374 18.00 -3.56 11.24
CA ASP A 374 16.90 -3.95 12.15
C ASP A 374 15.80 -2.88 12.24
N PHE A 375 16.19 -1.60 12.23
CA PHE A 375 15.31 -0.43 12.41
C PHE A 375 15.54 0.63 11.31
N PRO A 376 15.28 0.32 10.03
CA PRO A 376 15.51 1.24 8.92
C PRO A 376 14.66 2.52 9.04
N PHE A 377 13.45 2.41 9.61
CA PHE A 377 12.56 3.54 9.82
C PHE A 377 13.08 4.54 10.86
N LEU A 378 13.69 4.08 11.96
CA LEU A 378 14.29 4.98 12.95
C LEU A 378 15.53 5.66 12.37
N THR A 379 16.32 4.95 11.59
CA THR A 379 17.48 5.53 10.91
C THR A 379 17.05 6.58 9.88
N PHE A 380 15.96 6.34 9.15
CA PHE A 380 15.38 7.30 8.22
C PHE A 380 14.90 8.56 8.95
N ASP A 381 14.14 8.39 10.04
CA ASP A 381 13.64 9.50 10.86
C ASP A 381 14.81 10.32 11.46
N LEU A 382 15.88 9.67 11.94
CA LEU A 382 17.08 10.37 12.40
C LEU A 382 17.72 11.20 11.29
N ALA A 383 17.86 10.63 10.09
CA ALA A 383 18.41 11.33 8.94
C ALA A 383 17.54 12.54 8.54
N GLU A 384 16.21 12.40 8.61
CA GLU A 384 15.25 13.47 8.31
C GLU A 384 15.36 14.62 9.32
N GLU A 385 15.36 14.31 10.63
CA GLU A 385 15.52 15.33 11.67
C GLU A 385 16.87 16.06 11.53
N LEU A 386 17.96 15.34 11.24
CA LEU A 386 19.28 15.93 10.99
C LEU A 386 19.29 16.84 9.76
N ALA A 387 18.64 16.43 8.67
CA ALA A 387 18.53 17.23 7.46
C ALA A 387 17.76 18.53 7.73
N HIS A 388 16.64 18.47 8.45
CA HIS A 388 15.84 19.64 8.83
C HIS A 388 16.60 20.63 9.71
N ARG A 389 17.49 20.15 10.59
CA ARG A 389 18.35 21.00 11.45
C ARG A 389 19.63 21.50 10.76
N GLY A 390 19.87 21.11 9.50
CA GLY A 390 21.05 21.54 8.74
C GLY A 390 22.32 20.73 9.04
N HIS A 391 22.23 19.63 9.79
CA HIS A 391 23.32 18.64 9.93
C HIS A 391 23.43 17.74 8.70
N THR A 392 23.42 18.35 7.52
CA THR A 392 23.29 17.68 6.22
C THR A 392 24.37 16.63 5.94
N PRO A 393 25.66 16.83 6.27
CA PRO A 393 26.68 15.80 6.04
C PRO A 393 26.40 14.50 6.83
N LEU A 394 25.92 14.63 8.07
CA LEU A 394 25.58 13.48 8.89
C LEU A 394 24.28 12.82 8.38
N ALA A 395 23.29 13.60 7.98
CA ALA A 395 22.08 13.08 7.34
C ALA A 395 22.39 12.25 6.07
N ILE A 396 23.29 12.75 5.22
CA ILE A 396 23.76 12.02 4.01
C ILE A 396 24.34 10.67 4.41
N SER A 397 25.16 10.60 5.45
CA SER A 397 25.78 9.34 5.87
C SER A 397 24.75 8.30 6.32
N TYR A 398 23.68 8.70 7.04
CA TYR A 398 22.59 7.79 7.41
C TYR A 398 21.77 7.34 6.21
N TYR A 399 21.42 8.25 5.30
CA TYR A 399 20.72 7.87 4.07
C TYR A 399 21.57 6.95 3.17
N GLN A 400 22.89 7.10 3.16
CA GLN A 400 23.79 6.18 2.45
C GLN A 400 23.77 4.79 3.07
N ILE A 401 23.80 4.68 4.41
CA ILE A 401 23.66 3.38 5.09
C ILE A 401 22.36 2.70 4.67
N LEU A 402 21.24 3.43 4.67
CA LEU A 402 19.94 2.89 4.27
C LEU A 402 19.90 2.46 2.79
N ARG A 403 20.52 3.23 1.90
CA ARG A 403 20.61 2.89 0.47
C ARG A 403 21.45 1.63 0.24
N ASP A 404 22.47 1.42 1.05
CA ASP A 404 23.38 0.28 0.92
C ASP A 404 22.80 -1.02 1.52
N LEU A 405 21.63 -0.95 2.17
CA LEU A 405 20.89 -2.14 2.62
C LEU A 405 20.36 -2.97 1.43
N PRO A 406 20.21 -4.30 1.59
CA PRO A 406 19.74 -5.16 0.51
C PRO A 406 18.27 -4.88 0.17
N GLY A 407 17.98 -4.64 -1.11
CA GLY A 407 16.63 -4.40 -1.61
C GLY A 407 16.63 -3.70 -2.96
N ASP A 408 15.43 -3.44 -3.47
CA ASP A 408 15.25 -2.54 -4.62
C ASP A 408 15.54 -1.09 -4.20
N ALA A 409 15.93 -0.27 -5.17
CA ALA A 409 16.21 1.14 -4.92
C ALA A 409 14.96 1.88 -4.40
N ASP A 410 15.05 2.44 -3.19
CA ASP A 410 13.97 3.23 -2.60
C ASP A 410 14.01 4.68 -3.11
N ALA A 411 13.00 5.05 -3.90
CA ALA A 411 12.85 6.39 -4.46
C ALA A 411 12.77 7.49 -3.38
N THR A 412 12.26 7.17 -2.18
CA THR A 412 12.16 8.11 -1.06
C THR A 412 13.53 8.45 -0.50
N ILE A 413 14.37 7.43 -0.28
CA ILE A 413 15.75 7.63 0.21
C ILE A 413 16.56 8.41 -0.83
N LEU A 414 16.42 8.07 -2.12
CA LEU A 414 17.10 8.77 -3.21
C LEU A 414 16.66 10.24 -3.31
N LEU A 415 15.36 10.52 -3.17
CA LEU A 415 14.83 11.89 -3.12
C LEU A 415 15.46 12.69 -1.98
N GLN A 416 15.54 12.12 -0.77
CA GLN A 416 16.13 12.80 0.38
C GLN A 416 17.64 13.02 0.22
N LEU A 417 18.38 12.06 -0.34
CA LEU A 417 19.78 12.27 -0.72
C LEU A 417 19.92 13.44 -1.70
N GLY A 418 19.07 13.50 -2.73
CA GLY A 418 19.04 14.62 -3.68
C GLY A 418 18.82 15.97 -3.01
N ARG A 419 17.87 16.05 -2.07
CA ARG A 419 17.62 17.26 -1.25
C ARG A 419 18.83 17.64 -0.41
N CYS A 420 19.45 16.67 0.26
CA CYS A 420 20.64 16.91 1.08
C CYS A 420 21.82 17.42 0.24
N TYR A 421 22.16 16.77 -0.88
CA TYR A 421 23.25 17.23 -1.75
C TYR A 421 22.95 18.60 -2.38
N SER A 422 21.68 18.89 -2.69
CA SER A 422 21.25 20.22 -3.15
C SER A 422 21.48 21.29 -2.07
N ALA A 423 21.18 20.99 -0.80
CA ALA A 423 21.41 21.88 0.33
C ALA A 423 22.91 22.13 0.62
N VAL A 424 23.77 21.12 0.41
CA VAL A 424 25.24 21.27 0.49
C VAL A 424 25.79 22.12 -0.67
N GLY A 425 25.05 22.23 -1.77
CA GLY A 425 25.46 22.96 -2.98
C GLY A 425 26.10 22.07 -4.04
N GLU A 426 26.13 20.75 -3.86
CA GLU A 426 26.58 19.80 -4.88
C GLU A 426 25.44 19.49 -5.87
N THR A 427 25.17 20.43 -6.78
CA THR A 427 24.03 20.32 -7.70
C THR A 427 24.14 19.15 -8.68
N ALA A 428 25.36 18.75 -9.07
CA ALA A 428 25.57 17.64 -9.99
C ALA A 428 25.26 16.27 -9.35
N THR A 429 25.62 16.06 -8.09
CA THR A 429 25.28 14.82 -7.37
C THR A 429 23.79 14.80 -7.01
N ALA A 430 23.23 15.95 -6.63
CA ALA A 430 21.78 16.10 -6.41
C ALA A 430 20.96 15.72 -7.66
N GLU A 431 21.37 16.17 -8.84
CA GLU A 431 20.75 15.80 -10.13
C GLU A 431 20.76 14.29 -10.35
N GLU A 432 21.87 13.61 -10.06
CA GLU A 432 21.97 12.16 -10.20
C GLU A 432 20.98 11.42 -9.29
N TYR A 433 20.82 11.88 -8.05
CA TYR A 433 19.88 11.28 -7.11
C TYR A 433 18.41 11.54 -7.46
N PHE A 434 18.06 12.75 -7.92
CA PHE A 434 16.69 13.01 -8.36
C PHE A 434 16.32 12.19 -9.60
N LEU A 435 17.26 12.03 -10.55
CA LEU A 435 17.06 11.15 -11.70
C LEU A 435 16.91 9.68 -11.27
N ALA A 436 17.77 9.20 -10.37
CA ALA A 436 17.66 7.85 -9.84
C ALA A 436 16.33 7.62 -9.10
N ALA A 437 15.82 8.63 -8.37
CA ALA A 437 14.52 8.55 -7.71
C ALA A 437 13.36 8.42 -8.71
N ILE A 438 13.42 9.16 -9.83
CA ILE A 438 12.42 9.07 -10.92
C ILE A 438 12.50 7.72 -11.65
N ASP A 439 13.71 7.16 -11.78
CA ASP A 439 13.90 5.85 -12.41
C ASP A 439 13.44 4.69 -11.51
N ALA A 440 13.59 4.85 -10.18
CA ALA A 440 13.08 3.91 -9.18
C ALA A 440 11.56 3.96 -9.05
N ASP A 441 10.97 5.17 -9.03
CA ASP A 441 9.52 5.39 -9.02
C ASP A 441 9.10 6.40 -10.10
N GLU A 442 8.51 5.87 -11.16
CA GLU A 442 8.01 6.67 -12.29
C GLU A 442 6.88 7.63 -11.87
N ASP A 443 6.20 7.40 -10.76
CA ASP A 443 5.12 8.27 -10.26
C ASP A 443 5.61 9.29 -9.22
N ASN A 444 6.92 9.35 -8.96
CA ASN A 444 7.50 10.29 -8.00
C ASN A 444 7.42 11.74 -8.50
N ILE A 445 6.38 12.44 -8.05
CA ILE A 445 6.10 13.84 -8.38
C ILE A 445 7.14 14.76 -7.74
N ASP A 446 7.55 14.49 -6.50
CA ASP A 446 8.41 15.37 -5.72
C ASP A 446 9.82 15.45 -6.33
N ALA A 447 10.41 14.32 -6.73
CA ALA A 447 11.70 14.29 -7.41
C ALA A 447 11.71 15.14 -8.70
N ARG A 448 10.61 15.13 -9.46
CA ARG A 448 10.46 15.94 -10.68
C ARG A 448 10.38 17.43 -10.38
N ILE A 449 9.67 17.81 -9.31
CA ILE A 449 9.52 19.21 -8.91
C ILE A 449 10.86 19.75 -8.42
N GLU A 450 11.56 19.02 -7.55
CA GLU A 450 12.87 19.44 -7.03
C GLU A 450 13.89 19.60 -8.17
N LEU A 451 13.92 18.64 -9.10
CA LEU A 451 14.80 18.70 -10.26
C LEU A 451 14.42 19.85 -11.22
N ALA A 452 13.13 20.10 -11.45
CA ALA A 452 12.66 21.22 -12.27
C ALA A 452 13.04 22.57 -11.66
N ASN A 453 12.85 22.75 -10.35
CA ASN A 453 13.28 23.93 -9.61
C ASN A 453 14.78 24.16 -9.72
N MET A 454 15.57 23.07 -9.65
CA MET A 454 17.02 23.14 -9.79
C MET A 454 17.44 23.55 -11.21
N TYR A 455 16.79 23.02 -12.24
CA TYR A 455 17.03 23.44 -13.63
C TYR A 455 16.58 24.88 -13.93
N GLU A 456 15.45 25.34 -13.37
CA GLU A 456 15.03 26.75 -13.48
C GLU A 456 16.12 27.68 -12.91
N LYS A 457 16.65 27.36 -11.72
CA LYS A 457 17.76 28.12 -11.10
C LYS A 457 19.04 28.10 -11.96
N ALA A 458 19.33 26.98 -12.62
CA ALA A 458 20.48 26.82 -13.51
C ALA A 458 20.26 27.43 -14.91
N ARG A 459 19.08 28.00 -15.21
CA ARG A 459 18.67 28.50 -16.54
C ARG A 459 18.60 27.42 -17.63
N GLU A 460 18.38 26.17 -17.23
CA GLU A 460 18.10 25.04 -18.12
C GLU A 460 16.58 24.94 -18.33
N GLU A 461 16.00 26.01 -18.88
CA GLU A 461 14.54 26.23 -18.93
C GLU A 461 13.79 25.12 -19.68
N GLU A 462 14.40 24.56 -20.73
CA GLU A 462 13.76 23.51 -21.55
C GLU A 462 13.46 22.26 -20.72
N GLU A 463 14.45 21.73 -19.99
CA GLU A 463 14.24 20.53 -19.16
C GLU A 463 13.36 20.82 -17.94
N ALA A 464 13.48 22.03 -17.36
CA ALA A 464 12.61 22.47 -16.29
C ALA A 464 11.14 22.45 -16.71
N LEU A 465 10.82 22.95 -17.92
CA LEU A 465 9.45 22.95 -18.44
C LEU A 465 8.91 21.54 -18.65
N ILE A 466 9.75 20.63 -19.18
CA ILE A 466 9.35 19.25 -19.43
C ILE A 466 9.03 18.52 -18.11
N LEU A 467 9.91 18.64 -17.11
CA LEU A 467 9.69 18.04 -15.80
C LEU A 467 8.47 18.64 -15.08
N ALA A 468 8.22 19.95 -15.23
CA ALA A 468 7.03 20.60 -14.72
C ALA A 468 5.75 20.02 -15.35
N ALA A 469 5.75 19.81 -16.67
CA ALA A 469 4.64 19.21 -17.40
C ALA A 469 4.36 17.77 -16.94
N GLU A 470 5.41 16.95 -16.80
CA GLU A 470 5.33 15.59 -16.27
C GLU A 470 4.71 15.56 -14.87
N ALA A 471 5.21 16.41 -13.96
CA ALA A 471 4.73 16.48 -12.58
C ALA A 471 3.25 16.91 -12.51
N MET A 472 2.80 17.83 -13.36
CA MET A 472 1.39 18.24 -13.44
C MET A 472 0.49 17.11 -13.96
N ALA A 473 0.93 16.40 -15.00
CA ALA A 473 0.18 15.26 -15.55
C ALA A 473 -0.05 14.16 -14.49
N LEU A 474 0.98 13.84 -13.70
CA LEU A 474 0.89 12.88 -12.59
C LEU A 474 -0.03 13.36 -11.46
N ARG A 475 0.06 14.64 -11.06
CA ARG A 475 -0.82 15.21 -10.03
C ARG A 475 -2.28 15.12 -10.43
N GLN A 476 -2.61 15.53 -11.65
CA GLN A 476 -3.99 15.53 -12.11
C GLN A 476 -4.57 14.12 -12.24
N ALA A 477 -3.79 13.15 -12.70
CA ALA A 477 -4.25 11.76 -12.72
C ALA A 477 -4.46 11.18 -11.31
N ARG A 478 -3.67 11.63 -10.33
CA ARG A 478 -3.92 11.31 -8.91
C ARG A 478 -5.25 11.91 -8.44
N ASP A 479 -5.53 13.16 -8.80
CA ASP A 479 -6.76 13.87 -8.40
C ASP A 479 -8.02 13.30 -9.05
N GLN A 480 -7.99 12.99 -10.35
CA GLN A 480 -9.13 12.37 -11.06
C GLN A 480 -9.51 11.00 -10.50
N ASN A 481 -8.51 10.20 -10.09
CA ASN A 481 -8.79 8.93 -9.42
C ASN A 481 -9.43 9.15 -8.04
N LEU A 482 -9.09 10.21 -7.32
CA LEU A 482 -9.73 10.52 -6.04
C LEU A 482 -11.19 10.95 -6.22
N GLU A 483 -11.52 11.64 -7.33
CA GLU A 483 -12.89 12.07 -7.66
C GLU A 483 -13.76 10.93 -8.24
N GLY A 484 -13.21 10.07 -9.12
CA GLY A 484 -13.95 8.92 -9.70
C GLY A 484 -14.31 7.83 -8.68
N HIS A 485 -13.59 7.78 -7.57
CA HIS A 485 -13.90 6.91 -6.43
C HIS A 485 -14.96 7.51 -5.48
N GLN A 486 -15.45 8.74 -5.68
CA GLN A 486 -16.52 9.28 -4.81
C GLN A 486 -17.90 8.67 -5.05
N ASP A 487 -18.19 8.12 -6.24
CA ASP A 487 -19.47 7.45 -6.54
C ASP A 487 -19.47 5.95 -6.21
N SER A 488 -18.35 5.42 -5.72
CA SER A 488 -18.25 4.08 -5.17
C SER A 488 -17.01 3.95 -4.28
N ILE A 489 -17.06 4.43 -3.02
CA ILE A 489 -16.11 4.01 -1.98
C ILE A 489 -16.59 4.31 -0.55
N THR A 490 -16.78 3.22 0.19
CA THR A 490 -16.06 3.02 1.45
C THR A 490 -14.58 2.82 1.12
N ASP A 491 -13.70 3.55 1.82
CA ASP A 491 -12.22 3.47 1.77
C ASP A 491 -11.46 4.23 0.69
N LEU A 492 -10.97 5.41 1.08
CA LEU A 492 -9.69 5.95 0.62
C LEU A 492 -8.80 6.20 1.84
N GLU A 493 -7.64 5.54 1.80
CA GLU A 493 -6.51 5.73 2.70
C GLU A 493 -5.96 7.15 2.58
N GLN A 494 -5.82 7.84 3.71
CA GLN A 494 -4.95 9.00 3.83
C GLN A 494 -3.49 8.52 4.00
N PRO A 495 -2.50 9.28 3.50
CA PRO A 495 -1.10 8.98 3.76
C PRO A 495 -0.79 9.26 5.24
N SER A 496 -0.96 8.24 6.09
CA SER A 496 -0.46 8.25 7.45
C SER A 496 1.06 8.23 7.42
N ARG A 497 1.68 9.22 8.07
CA ARG A 497 3.12 9.28 8.29
C ARG A 497 3.49 8.15 9.25
N ARG A 498 4.49 7.36 8.86
CA ARG A 498 5.27 6.34 9.62
C ARG A 498 4.80 4.89 9.57
N ALA A 499 5.45 4.15 8.67
CA ALA A 499 6.25 2.94 8.87
C ALA A 499 6.50 2.37 7.47
N PRO A 500 7.72 1.91 7.11
CA PRO A 500 7.94 1.25 5.83
C PRO A 500 7.22 -0.11 5.91
N ARG A 501 5.96 -0.12 5.52
CA ARG A 501 5.29 -1.37 5.13
C ARG A 501 6.21 -2.00 4.09
N ARG A 502 6.59 -3.27 4.32
CA ARG A 502 7.32 -4.12 3.37
C ARG A 502 6.87 -3.73 1.96
N ALA A 503 7.82 -3.30 1.13
CA ALA A 503 7.59 -2.89 -0.23
C ALA A 503 6.88 -4.00 -1.01
N GLN A 504 5.55 -4.03 -0.94
CA GLN A 504 4.76 -4.52 -2.05
C GLN A 504 5.03 -3.51 -3.16
N ALA A 505 5.58 -3.99 -4.27
CA ALA A 505 5.83 -3.19 -5.45
C ALA A 505 4.58 -2.34 -5.71
N VAL A 506 4.71 -1.02 -5.57
CA VAL A 506 3.62 -0.09 -5.87
C VAL A 506 3.17 -0.46 -7.29
N PRO A 507 1.91 -0.90 -7.49
CA PRO A 507 1.46 -1.30 -8.81
C PRO A 507 1.64 -0.10 -9.73
N ARG A 508 2.46 -0.27 -10.77
CA ARG A 508 2.77 0.77 -11.75
C ARG A 508 1.45 1.37 -12.23
N ARG A 509 1.27 2.68 -12.08
CA ARG A 509 0.03 3.32 -12.50
C ARG A 509 -0.07 3.26 -14.01
N THR A 510 -1.04 2.50 -14.45
CA THR A 510 -1.46 2.46 -15.84
C THR A 510 -2.80 3.14 -15.98
N ASP A 511 -3.07 3.72 -17.14
CA ASP A 511 -4.44 4.09 -17.50
C ASP A 511 -5.35 2.84 -17.53
N ALA A 512 -6.65 3.05 -17.75
CA ALA A 512 -7.66 1.98 -17.83
C ALA A 512 -7.34 0.90 -18.89
N PHE A 513 -6.35 1.14 -19.77
CA PHE A 513 -5.91 0.24 -20.84
C PHE A 513 -4.51 -0.37 -20.57
N GLY A 514 -3.94 -0.21 -19.38
CA GLY A 514 -2.62 -0.76 -19.06
C GLY A 514 -1.44 0.07 -19.58
N LYS A 515 -1.67 1.31 -20.04
CA LYS A 515 -0.64 2.20 -20.60
C LYS A 515 -0.01 3.07 -19.53
N ARG A 516 1.30 3.33 -19.66
CA ARG A 516 2.03 4.26 -18.80
C ARG A 516 1.51 5.69 -18.95
N LEU A 517 1.40 6.37 -17.82
CA LEU A 517 0.92 7.75 -17.78
C LEU A 517 1.93 8.75 -18.37
N ILE A 518 3.22 8.56 -18.05
CA ILE A 518 4.33 9.32 -18.64
C ILE A 518 5.14 8.38 -19.55
N PRO A 519 5.44 8.75 -20.81
CA PRO A 519 6.37 8.03 -21.66
C PRO A 519 7.78 8.00 -21.06
N ARG A 520 8.46 6.85 -21.13
CA ARG A 520 9.89 6.82 -20.77
C ARG A 520 10.68 7.69 -21.73
N ARG A 521 11.58 8.49 -21.17
CA ARG A 521 12.51 9.33 -21.94
C ARG A 521 13.89 9.32 -21.34
N TYR A 522 14.87 9.56 -22.20
CA TYR A 522 16.20 9.93 -21.74
C TYR A 522 16.16 11.31 -21.08
N ARG A 523 16.73 11.41 -19.89
CA ARG A 523 16.88 12.67 -19.15
C ARG A 523 18.37 13.04 -19.12
N PRO A 524 18.80 14.06 -19.88
CA PRO A 524 20.19 14.47 -19.89
C PRO A 524 20.59 15.09 -18.55
N LYS A 525 21.79 14.76 -18.07
CA LYS A 525 22.40 15.44 -16.93
C LYS A 525 22.92 16.79 -17.37
N ARG A 526 22.19 17.86 -17.08
CA ARG A 526 22.53 19.25 -17.46
C ARG A 526 23.57 19.86 -16.52
N LEU A 527 23.58 19.47 -15.25
CA LEU A 527 24.44 20.09 -14.22
C LEU A 527 25.79 19.39 -14.08
N ALA A 528 25.97 18.24 -14.73
CA ALA A 528 27.27 17.60 -14.89
C ALA A 528 28.26 18.47 -15.69
N GLY A 529 29.56 18.34 -15.37
CA GLY A 529 30.64 19.01 -16.09
C GLY A 529 30.64 18.70 -17.59
N ALA A 530 31.10 19.64 -18.42
CA ALA A 530 31.02 19.54 -19.88
C ALA A 530 31.64 18.26 -20.46
N ASP A 531 32.72 17.75 -19.87
CA ASP A 531 33.35 16.52 -20.31
C ASP A 531 32.54 15.28 -19.94
N LYS A 532 31.95 15.24 -18.75
CA LYS A 532 31.05 14.14 -18.32
C LYS A 532 29.80 14.09 -19.20
N ARG A 533 29.21 15.26 -19.52
CA ARG A 533 28.10 15.36 -20.48
C ARG A 533 28.47 14.80 -21.85
N ARG A 534 29.62 15.18 -22.39
CA ARG A 534 30.09 14.69 -23.70
C ARG A 534 30.31 13.17 -23.68
N GLN A 535 30.86 12.62 -22.60
CA GLN A 535 31.05 11.17 -22.44
C GLN A 535 29.72 10.42 -22.38
N GLU A 536 28.75 10.90 -21.61
CA GLU A 536 27.42 10.29 -21.51
C GLU A 536 26.66 10.36 -22.85
N GLU A 537 26.74 11.49 -23.56
CA GLU A 537 26.17 11.64 -24.90
C GLU A 537 26.81 10.66 -25.91
N GLN A 538 28.14 10.48 -25.86
CA GLN A 538 28.86 9.52 -26.69
C GLN A 538 28.50 8.07 -26.37
N ALA A 539 28.46 7.72 -25.08
CA ALA A 539 28.06 6.37 -24.65
C ALA A 539 26.62 6.06 -25.08
N ARG A 540 25.71 7.03 -24.99
CA ARG A 540 24.35 6.90 -25.50
C ARG A 540 24.33 6.70 -27.02
N ALA A 541 25.10 7.49 -27.77
CA ALA A 541 25.20 7.36 -29.22
C ALA A 541 25.63 5.95 -29.64
N MET A 542 26.64 5.39 -28.97
CA MET A 542 27.11 4.03 -29.21
C MET A 542 26.02 3.00 -28.90
N LYS A 543 25.36 3.11 -27.74
CA LYS A 543 24.29 2.20 -27.35
C LYS A 543 23.13 2.19 -28.36
N LEU A 544 22.73 3.37 -28.84
CA LEU A 544 21.66 3.51 -29.82
C LEU A 544 22.04 2.88 -31.16
N THR A 545 23.30 3.03 -31.56
CA THR A 545 23.84 2.44 -32.78
C THR A 545 23.84 0.91 -32.68
N GLU A 546 24.31 0.35 -31.56
CA GLU A 546 24.30 -1.09 -31.29
C GLU A 546 22.87 -1.66 -31.28
N GLN A 547 21.92 -0.99 -30.62
CA GLN A 547 20.52 -1.40 -30.64
C GLN A 547 19.92 -1.38 -32.06
N TYR A 548 20.29 -0.39 -32.87
CA TYR A 548 19.84 -0.33 -34.25
C TYR A 548 20.44 -1.45 -35.11
N GLU A 549 21.72 -1.80 -34.91
CA GLU A 549 22.35 -2.96 -35.56
C GLU A 549 21.62 -4.26 -35.21
N ILE A 550 21.23 -4.46 -33.94
CA ILE A 550 20.44 -5.62 -33.51
C ILE A 550 19.10 -5.67 -34.25
N VAL A 551 18.40 -4.53 -34.37
CA VAL A 551 17.13 -4.45 -35.09
C VAL A 551 17.29 -4.79 -36.56
N GLN A 552 18.37 -4.32 -37.21
CA GLN A 552 18.68 -4.68 -38.59
C GLN A 552 18.98 -6.17 -38.76
N ASP A 553 19.76 -6.76 -37.85
CA ASP A 553 20.08 -8.19 -37.87
C ASP A 553 18.85 -9.07 -37.66
N LEU A 554 17.97 -8.70 -36.73
CA LEU A 554 16.69 -9.37 -36.51
C LEU A 554 15.82 -9.27 -37.76
N ARG A 555 15.73 -8.09 -38.39
CA ARG A 555 14.99 -7.88 -39.63
C ARG A 555 15.51 -8.78 -40.75
N LYS A 556 16.83 -8.91 -40.89
CA LYS A 556 17.45 -9.80 -41.88
C LYS A 556 17.08 -11.27 -41.64
N LYS A 557 17.15 -11.75 -40.40
CA LYS A 557 16.77 -13.14 -40.05
C LYS A 557 15.27 -13.40 -40.27
N ILE A 558 14.41 -12.42 -40.00
CA ILE A 558 12.98 -12.50 -40.29
C ILE A 558 12.75 -12.61 -41.80
N LYS A 559 13.47 -11.84 -42.62
CA LYS A 559 13.44 -11.97 -44.10
C LYS A 559 13.91 -13.34 -44.58
N GLU A 560 14.83 -13.99 -43.87
CA GLU A 560 15.31 -15.35 -44.15
C GLU A 560 14.32 -16.46 -43.69
N GLY A 561 13.14 -16.10 -43.16
CA GLY A 561 12.05 -17.01 -42.82
C GLY A 561 11.89 -17.32 -41.33
N GLN A 562 12.66 -16.67 -40.44
CA GLN A 562 12.60 -16.89 -38.99
C GLN A 562 11.53 -16.01 -38.31
N HIS A 563 10.25 -16.29 -38.57
CA HIS A 563 9.12 -15.50 -38.05
C HIS A 563 8.96 -15.53 -36.52
N ASN A 564 9.56 -16.50 -35.84
CA ASN A 564 9.57 -16.57 -34.37
C ASN A 564 10.30 -15.38 -33.70
N LEU A 565 11.11 -14.63 -34.45
CA LEU A 565 11.85 -13.46 -33.96
C LEU A 565 11.04 -12.15 -34.01
N ILE A 566 9.84 -12.15 -34.61
CA ILE A 566 9.00 -10.95 -34.75
C ILE A 566 8.71 -10.29 -33.39
N PRO A 567 8.35 -11.00 -32.30
CA PRO A 567 8.10 -10.37 -31.01
C PRO A 567 9.34 -9.65 -30.44
N THR A 568 10.52 -10.26 -30.57
CA THR A 568 11.79 -9.67 -30.13
C THR A 568 12.15 -8.43 -30.95
N TRP A 569 11.98 -8.50 -32.28
CA TRP A 569 12.17 -7.36 -33.16
C TRP A 569 11.19 -6.22 -32.85
N MET A 570 9.92 -6.53 -32.58
CA MET A 570 8.92 -5.55 -32.17
C MET A 570 9.29 -4.86 -30.85
N ALA A 571 9.82 -5.61 -29.88
CA ALA A 571 10.27 -5.04 -28.60
C ALA A 571 11.46 -4.10 -28.79
N SER A 572 12.50 -4.52 -29.52
CA SER A 572 13.69 -3.69 -29.79
C SER A 572 13.37 -2.46 -30.66
N SER A 573 12.48 -2.61 -31.66
CA SER A 573 12.02 -1.49 -32.49
C SER A 573 11.22 -0.48 -31.69
N LYS A 574 10.36 -0.95 -30.76
CA LYS A 574 9.63 -0.08 -29.84
C LYS A 574 10.56 0.80 -29.02
N GLU A 575 11.61 0.23 -28.44
CA GLU A 575 12.56 0.97 -27.60
C GLU A 575 13.21 2.13 -28.38
N LEU A 576 13.67 1.87 -29.61
CA LEU A 576 14.27 2.89 -30.48
C LEU A 576 13.26 3.96 -30.90
N VAL A 577 12.03 3.56 -31.27
CA VAL A 577 10.96 4.48 -31.67
C VAL A 577 10.55 5.36 -30.49
N ASP A 578 10.33 4.79 -29.31
CA ASP A 578 9.98 5.54 -28.10
C ASP A 578 11.11 6.49 -27.69
N GLU A 579 12.38 6.06 -27.82
CA GLU A 579 13.52 6.93 -27.58
C GLU A 579 13.57 8.12 -28.55
N PHE A 580 13.31 7.92 -29.84
CA PHE A 580 13.23 9.01 -30.81
C PHE A 580 12.07 9.97 -30.48
N ARG A 581 10.89 9.44 -30.18
CA ARG A 581 9.70 10.22 -29.79
C ARG A 581 9.94 11.07 -28.54
N SER A 582 10.84 10.62 -27.69
CA SER A 582 11.20 11.31 -26.45
C SER A 582 12.10 12.54 -26.65
N ILE A 583 12.62 12.79 -27.86
CA ILE A 583 13.56 13.88 -28.13
C ILE A 583 12.82 15.16 -28.52
N LYS A 584 12.81 16.15 -27.60
CA LYS A 584 12.18 17.46 -27.83
C LYS A 584 12.61 18.15 -29.12
N LYS A 585 13.88 18.03 -29.53
CA LYS A 585 14.42 18.70 -30.74
C LYS A 585 13.69 18.33 -32.03
N PHE A 586 13.03 17.18 -32.07
CA PHE A 586 12.30 16.68 -33.24
C PHE A 586 10.83 17.08 -33.25
N TYR A 587 10.34 17.82 -32.25
CA TYR A 587 8.93 18.17 -32.15
C TYR A 587 8.77 19.66 -31.82
N THR A 588 7.67 20.26 -32.26
CA THR A 588 7.26 21.58 -31.74
C THR A 588 6.79 21.44 -30.29
N TRP A 589 6.93 22.49 -29.49
CA TRP A 589 6.52 22.48 -28.08
C TRP A 589 5.07 22.01 -27.89
N ASP A 590 4.14 22.50 -28.71
CA ASP A 590 2.72 22.12 -28.64
C ASP A 590 2.49 20.62 -28.84
N LYS A 591 3.24 20.01 -29.75
CA LYS A 591 3.12 18.58 -30.07
C LYS A 591 3.86 17.71 -29.05
N TYR A 592 5.02 18.17 -28.59
CA TYR A 592 5.81 17.46 -27.58
C TYR A 592 5.12 17.43 -26.21
N LEU A 593 4.54 18.56 -25.77
CA LEU A 593 3.77 18.62 -24.53
C LEU A 593 2.50 17.76 -24.60
N HIS A 594 1.83 17.71 -25.76
CA HIS A 594 0.70 16.80 -25.99
C HIS A 594 1.11 15.32 -25.90
N PHE A 595 2.32 14.97 -26.36
CA PHE A 595 2.86 13.62 -26.23
C PHE A 595 3.15 13.23 -24.77
N LEU A 596 3.60 14.19 -23.94
CA LEU A 596 3.87 13.97 -22.52
C LEU A 596 2.60 13.87 -21.67
N GLY A 597 1.48 14.45 -22.12
CA GLY A 597 0.17 14.33 -21.49
C GLY A 597 -0.93 15.04 -22.31
N PRO A 598 -2.20 14.63 -22.22
CA PRO A 598 -3.26 15.17 -23.08
C PRO A 598 -3.45 16.68 -22.91
N LYS A 599 -3.69 17.42 -24.00
CA LYS A 599 -3.91 18.89 -23.95
C LYS A 599 -5.06 19.31 -23.02
N ASN A 600 -6.12 18.52 -22.92
CA ASN A 600 -7.26 18.79 -22.03
C ASN A 600 -6.83 18.83 -20.54
N HIS A 601 -5.72 18.18 -20.20
CA HIS A 601 -5.20 18.10 -18.83
C HIS A 601 -4.39 19.35 -18.46
N LEU A 602 -3.65 19.94 -19.42
CA LEU A 602 -2.81 21.12 -19.20
C LEU A 602 -3.57 22.46 -19.29
N GLN A 603 -4.78 22.48 -19.88
CA GLN A 603 -5.50 23.72 -20.23
C GLN A 603 -6.85 23.90 -19.52
N GLN A 604 -7.44 22.86 -18.91
CA GLN A 604 -8.62 23.00 -18.04
C GLN A 604 -8.21 23.43 -16.63
N GLN A 605 -7.85 24.69 -16.46
CA GLN A 605 -8.04 25.36 -15.18
C GLN A 605 -9.44 25.96 -15.18
N GLU A 606 -10.35 25.36 -14.41
CA GLU A 606 -11.48 26.11 -13.85
C GLU A 606 -10.90 27.24 -12.98
N ALA A 607 -11.42 28.45 -13.14
CA ALA A 607 -10.92 29.68 -12.55
C ALA A 607 -10.96 29.76 -11.00
N ASP A 608 -11.27 28.67 -10.31
CA ASP A 608 -11.60 28.63 -8.88
C ASP A 608 -10.67 27.75 -8.00
N LYS A 609 -9.65 27.06 -8.53
CA LYS A 609 -8.66 26.34 -7.71
C LYS A 609 -7.41 27.22 -7.45
N PRO A 610 -6.84 27.23 -6.22
CA PRO A 610 -5.65 28.02 -5.90
C PRO A 610 -4.46 27.60 -6.78
N GLN A 611 -3.80 28.58 -7.38
CA GLN A 611 -2.64 28.34 -8.26
C GLN A 611 -1.45 27.83 -7.45
N ASN A 612 -1.13 26.54 -7.59
CA ASN A 612 0.04 25.91 -7.00
C ASN A 612 1.35 26.46 -7.60
N GLU A 613 2.44 26.49 -6.83
CA GLU A 613 3.78 26.96 -7.27
C GLU A 613 4.26 26.26 -8.55
N LEU A 614 3.97 24.96 -8.69
CA LEU A 614 4.27 24.17 -9.89
C LEU A 614 3.57 24.71 -11.15
N SER A 615 2.31 25.11 -11.04
CA SER A 615 1.54 25.69 -12.16
C SER A 615 2.10 27.06 -12.55
N GLN A 616 2.48 27.87 -11.55
CA GLN A 616 3.13 29.16 -11.80
C GLN A 616 4.51 28.99 -12.47
N MET A 617 5.30 28.00 -12.04
CA MET A 617 6.57 27.66 -12.70
C MET A 617 6.34 27.25 -14.15
N TYR A 618 5.39 26.35 -14.41
CA TYR A 618 5.06 25.92 -15.76
C TYR A 618 4.64 27.10 -16.65
N GLU A 619 3.72 27.95 -16.19
CA GLU A 619 3.27 29.11 -16.98
C GLU A 619 4.39 30.10 -17.28
N ARG A 620 5.27 30.36 -16.30
CA ARG A 620 6.43 31.25 -16.49
C ARG A 620 7.39 30.68 -17.54
N LEU A 621 7.78 29.41 -17.40
CA LEU A 621 8.67 28.73 -18.34
C LEU A 621 8.04 28.59 -19.74
N ALA A 622 6.75 28.28 -19.81
CA ALA A 622 6.02 28.18 -21.06
C ALA A 622 5.95 29.53 -21.78
N ARG A 623 5.75 30.66 -21.07
CA ARG A 623 5.76 32.00 -21.69
C ARG A 623 7.15 32.40 -22.21
N THR A 624 8.22 31.95 -21.55
CA THR A 624 9.59 32.25 -22.00
C THR A 624 9.99 31.43 -23.23
N LEU A 625 9.58 30.16 -23.28
CA LEU A 625 10.02 29.18 -24.30
C LEU A 625 9.03 28.97 -25.46
N ALA A 626 7.73 29.14 -25.24
CA ALA A 626 6.73 28.98 -26.28
C ALA A 626 6.75 30.22 -27.19
N PRO A 627 6.75 30.03 -28.53
CA PRO A 627 6.77 31.14 -29.45
C PRO A 627 5.55 32.03 -29.25
N GLN A 628 5.78 33.34 -29.14
CA GLN A 628 4.71 34.34 -29.26
C GLN A 628 3.98 34.10 -30.60
N PRO A 629 2.63 34.07 -30.63
CA PRO A 629 1.89 33.91 -31.87
C PRO A 629 2.20 35.11 -32.78
N GLY A 630 3.11 34.91 -33.74
CA GLY A 630 3.62 35.95 -34.62
C GLY A 630 5.13 35.91 -34.92
N SER A 631 5.94 35.09 -34.25
CA SER A 631 7.35 34.89 -34.65
C SER A 631 7.51 33.72 -35.63
N GLU A 632 6.79 33.78 -36.75
CA GLU A 632 7.24 33.04 -37.94
C GLU A 632 8.44 33.77 -38.53
N GLY A 633 9.60 33.12 -38.52
CA GLY A 633 10.75 33.52 -39.34
C GLY A 633 12.02 33.86 -38.57
N ARG A 634 12.87 32.84 -38.40
CA ARG A 634 14.30 32.89 -38.78
C ARG A 634 14.84 31.47 -38.72
N ASP A 635 14.66 30.78 -39.85
CA ASP A 635 15.44 29.60 -40.19
C ASP A 635 16.89 30.09 -40.35
N ASP A 636 17.70 29.95 -39.31
CA ASP A 636 19.12 30.23 -39.40
C ASP A 636 19.71 29.09 -40.23
N GLY A 637 20.25 29.44 -41.40
CA GLY A 637 20.64 28.54 -42.48
C GLY A 637 21.83 27.63 -42.16
N THR A 638 21.76 26.84 -41.10
CA THR A 638 22.61 25.68 -40.88
C THR A 638 21.93 24.47 -41.50
N SER A 639 22.59 23.86 -42.49
CA SER A 639 22.21 22.57 -43.07
C SER A 639 21.72 21.61 -41.98
N LYS A 640 20.44 21.22 -42.04
CA LYS A 640 19.88 20.21 -41.13
C LYS A 640 20.78 18.97 -41.21
N PRO A 641 21.21 18.39 -40.08
CA PRO A 641 21.98 17.16 -40.13
C PRO A 641 21.16 16.08 -40.85
N ASP A 642 21.79 15.28 -41.72
CA ASP A 642 21.11 14.20 -42.46
C ASP A 642 20.91 12.93 -41.62
N ALA A 643 21.43 12.92 -40.39
CA ALA A 643 21.43 11.77 -39.48
C ALA A 643 21.35 12.20 -38.01
N HIS A 644 20.78 11.33 -37.18
CA HIS A 644 20.81 11.44 -35.72
C HIS A 644 21.58 10.26 -35.13
N GLN A 645 22.63 10.56 -34.35
CA GLN A 645 23.45 9.56 -33.65
C GLN A 645 23.98 8.45 -34.57
N GLY A 646 24.38 8.78 -35.80
CA GLY A 646 24.92 7.84 -36.78
C GLY A 646 23.88 7.13 -37.67
N ILE A 647 22.59 7.31 -37.42
CA ILE A 647 21.50 6.71 -38.20
C ILE A 647 20.83 7.79 -39.06
N SER A 648 20.70 7.55 -40.36
CA SER A 648 20.06 8.51 -41.29
C SER A 648 18.58 8.70 -40.96
N PHE A 649 18.01 9.87 -41.25
CA PHE A 649 16.59 10.10 -41.01
C PHE A 649 15.68 9.20 -41.86
N ASN A 650 16.14 8.75 -43.03
CA ASN A 650 15.42 7.74 -43.83
C ASN A 650 15.34 6.40 -43.08
N ASN A 651 16.44 5.94 -42.49
CA ASN A 651 16.49 4.71 -41.72
C ASN A 651 15.63 4.77 -40.45
N TRP A 652 15.55 5.95 -39.82
CA TRP A 652 14.62 6.20 -38.72
C TRP A 652 13.17 6.13 -39.18
N LEU A 653 12.83 6.74 -40.31
CA LEU A 653 11.48 6.69 -40.84
C LEU A 653 11.07 5.25 -41.17
N ASP A 654 11.93 4.48 -41.84
CA ASP A 654 11.69 3.06 -42.14
C ASP A 654 11.38 2.27 -40.87
N LEU A 655 12.14 2.51 -39.79
CA LEU A 655 11.91 1.87 -38.49
C LEU A 655 10.52 2.23 -37.90
N PHE A 656 10.11 3.50 -37.97
CA PHE A 656 8.80 3.94 -37.51
C PHE A 656 7.67 3.26 -38.28
N LEU A 657 7.77 3.22 -39.62
CA LEU A 657 6.74 2.67 -40.48
C LEU A 657 6.66 1.14 -40.36
N ASP A 658 7.80 0.46 -40.36
CA ASP A 658 7.86 -1.00 -40.17
C ASP A 658 7.25 -1.38 -38.82
N TYR A 659 7.58 -0.65 -37.75
CA TYR A 659 7.03 -0.90 -36.42
C TYR A 659 5.52 -0.66 -36.37
N ALA A 660 5.03 0.43 -36.97
CA ALA A 660 3.59 0.73 -37.06
C ALA A 660 2.82 -0.36 -37.83
N ILE A 661 3.36 -0.84 -38.95
CA ILE A 661 2.78 -1.95 -39.72
C ILE A 661 2.76 -3.23 -38.89
N GLY A 662 3.86 -3.54 -38.17
CA GLY A 662 3.92 -4.68 -37.25
C GLY A 662 2.86 -4.62 -36.15
N LEU A 663 2.60 -3.44 -35.59
CA LEU A 663 1.52 -3.22 -34.61
C LEU A 663 0.13 -3.43 -35.24
N ALA A 664 -0.08 -2.93 -36.47
CA ALA A 664 -1.35 -3.11 -37.19
C ALA A 664 -1.64 -4.59 -37.49
N ILE A 665 -0.62 -5.35 -37.91
CA ILE A 665 -0.70 -6.81 -38.13
C ILE A 665 -1.02 -7.54 -36.83
N ALA A 666 -0.48 -7.09 -35.70
CA ALA A 666 -0.78 -7.61 -34.37
C ALA A 666 -2.12 -7.13 -33.79
N HIS A 667 -3.00 -6.53 -34.60
CA HIS A 667 -4.30 -5.96 -34.21
C HIS A 667 -4.25 -4.82 -33.17
N ARG A 668 -3.08 -4.17 -32.99
CA ARG A 668 -2.88 -3.01 -32.10
C ARG A 668 -2.98 -1.70 -32.88
N ARG A 669 -4.16 -1.45 -33.46
CA ARG A 669 -4.39 -0.34 -34.41
C ARG A 669 -4.16 1.05 -33.78
N ASP A 670 -4.64 1.27 -32.57
CA ASP A 670 -4.51 2.57 -31.90
C ASP A 670 -3.05 2.96 -31.66
N GLU A 671 -2.21 1.98 -31.33
CA GLU A 671 -0.77 2.20 -31.15
C GLU A 671 -0.07 2.44 -32.48
N ALA A 672 -0.45 1.71 -33.54
CA ALA A 672 0.08 1.94 -34.89
C ALA A 672 -0.22 3.37 -35.36
N TYR A 673 -1.45 3.86 -35.14
CA TYR A 673 -1.83 5.24 -35.47
C TYR A 673 -1.02 6.27 -34.69
N GLN A 674 -0.77 6.05 -33.39
CA GLN A 674 0.05 6.94 -32.57
C GLN A 674 1.50 7.01 -33.06
N VAL A 675 2.08 5.90 -33.55
CA VAL A 675 3.43 5.87 -34.12
C VAL A 675 3.47 6.67 -35.43
N CYS A 676 2.51 6.46 -36.33
CA CYS A 676 2.41 7.22 -37.59
C CYS A 676 2.17 8.73 -37.34
N GLU A 677 1.32 9.06 -36.38
CA GLU A 677 1.08 10.44 -35.96
C GLU A 677 2.37 11.08 -35.43
N ALA A 678 3.10 10.38 -34.56
CA ALA A 678 4.38 10.85 -34.05
C ALA A 678 5.44 11.01 -35.14
N ALA A 679 5.40 10.21 -36.21
CA ALA A 679 6.27 10.40 -37.37
C ALA A 679 5.86 11.67 -38.15
N ARG A 680 4.57 11.85 -38.49
CA ARG A 680 4.08 13.06 -39.18
C ARG A 680 4.41 14.34 -38.40
N ASP A 681 4.30 14.25 -37.09
CA ASP A 681 4.47 15.38 -36.20
C ASP A 681 5.94 15.79 -35.97
N SER A 682 6.88 14.96 -36.41
CA SER A 682 8.31 15.19 -36.32
C SER A 682 8.81 16.24 -37.32
N THR A 683 9.59 17.20 -36.85
CA THR A 683 10.30 18.19 -37.69
C THR A 683 11.46 17.57 -38.49
N ALA A 684 11.83 16.32 -38.18
CA ALA A 684 12.84 15.57 -38.92
C ALA A 684 12.31 14.96 -40.22
N PHE A 685 11.00 14.70 -40.33
CA PHE A 685 10.37 14.01 -41.47
C PHE A 685 9.54 14.98 -42.34
N GLN A 686 10.10 16.14 -42.67
CA GLN A 686 9.41 17.23 -43.39
C GLN A 686 9.56 17.16 -44.91
N ALA A 687 10.33 16.21 -45.44
CA ALA A 687 10.47 16.05 -46.88
C ALA A 687 9.15 15.52 -47.50
N PRO A 688 8.75 15.96 -48.70
CA PRO A 688 7.53 15.47 -49.36
C PRO A 688 7.50 13.94 -49.52
N GLU A 689 8.67 13.33 -49.76
CA GLU A 689 8.83 11.87 -49.87
C GLU A 689 8.49 11.15 -48.55
N HIS A 690 8.90 11.71 -47.41
CA HIS A 690 8.58 11.17 -46.09
C HIS A 690 7.08 11.24 -45.81
N GLY A 691 6.46 12.39 -46.13
CA GLY A 691 5.02 12.60 -45.95
C GLY A 691 4.17 11.58 -46.71
N PHE A 692 4.52 11.29 -47.97
CA PHE A 692 3.82 10.26 -48.75
C PHE A 692 3.90 8.88 -48.08
N MET A 693 5.09 8.45 -47.67
CA MET A 693 5.29 7.14 -47.02
C MET A 693 4.52 7.02 -45.70
N ILE A 694 4.52 8.07 -44.88
CA ILE A 694 3.75 8.12 -43.62
C ILE A 694 2.25 7.98 -43.90
N HIS A 695 1.72 8.72 -44.88
CA HIS A 695 0.29 8.65 -45.23
C HIS A 695 -0.11 7.27 -45.76
N VAL A 696 0.74 6.61 -46.55
CA VAL A 696 0.48 5.25 -47.04
C VAL A 696 0.36 4.28 -45.87
N ALA A 697 1.33 4.25 -44.95
CA ALA A 697 1.30 3.40 -43.76
C ALA A 697 0.11 3.72 -42.83
N TRP A 698 -0.25 5.01 -42.71
CA TRP A 698 -1.39 5.46 -41.91
C TRP A 698 -2.74 5.03 -42.52
N SER A 699 -2.86 5.06 -43.85
CA SER A 699 -4.11 4.71 -44.57
C SER A 699 -4.34 3.20 -44.73
N GLY A 700 -3.38 2.36 -44.36
CA GLY A 700 -3.42 0.91 -44.57
C GLY A 700 -4.48 0.20 -43.72
N GLU A 701 -5.74 0.22 -44.17
CA GLU A 701 -6.67 -0.91 -43.99
C GLU A 701 -6.19 -2.06 -44.89
N LEU A 702 -5.09 -2.72 -44.53
CA LEU A 702 -4.74 -3.98 -45.19
C LEU A 702 -5.61 -5.08 -44.59
N SER A 703 -6.72 -5.34 -45.27
CA SER A 703 -7.53 -6.54 -45.07
C SER A 703 -6.60 -7.76 -45.08
N SER A 704 -6.93 -8.75 -44.25
CA SER A 704 -6.12 -9.92 -43.90
C SER A 704 -5.81 -10.90 -45.06
N HIS A 705 -5.87 -10.48 -46.32
CA HIS A 705 -5.64 -11.34 -47.49
C HIS A 705 -4.59 -10.86 -48.50
N ASP A 706 -4.04 -9.65 -48.41
CA ASP A 706 -3.14 -9.14 -49.47
C ASP A 706 -1.70 -8.77 -49.03
N ILE A 707 -1.18 -9.31 -47.92
CA ILE A 707 0.25 -9.17 -47.55
C ILE A 707 0.97 -10.51 -47.63
N VAL A 708 0.97 -11.11 -48.82
CA VAL A 708 1.98 -12.10 -49.22
C VAL A 708 2.95 -11.51 -50.26
N ASP A 709 2.66 -10.36 -50.84
CA ASP A 709 3.41 -9.81 -51.99
C ASP A 709 4.13 -8.46 -51.75
N LEU A 710 4.45 -8.12 -50.50
CA LEU A 710 5.55 -7.17 -50.23
C LEU A 710 6.82 -7.92 -49.83
N SER A 711 7.24 -8.84 -50.71
CA SER A 711 8.59 -9.37 -50.75
C SER A 711 9.47 -8.45 -51.59
N TYR A 712 10.31 -7.61 -50.96
CA TYR A 712 11.67 -7.24 -51.40
C TYR A 712 12.49 -6.70 -50.19
#